data_AF-A0A2D6HKL5-F1
#
_entry.id   AF-A0A2D6HKL5-F1
#
_cell.length_a   1.000
_cell.length_b   1.000
_cell.length_c   1.000
_cell.angle_alpha   90.00
_cell.angle_beta   90.00
_cell.angle_gamma   90.00
#
_symmetry.space_group_name_H-M   'P 1'
#
loop_
_entity.id
_entity.type
_entity.pdbx_description
1 polymer ?
#
loop_
_entity_poly.entity_id
_entity_poly.type
_entity_poly.pdbx_seq_one_letter_code
_entity_poly.pdbx_strand_id
1 'polypeptide(L)'
;MIMRLAQLLPPVVVGLGLSAVAQEPALQVDWIQSPYSLTWYGLEYTPRSWTDSELLAVSIGGHLGTIRSQAEQDWVGQQFLHLPPAGTWPYSLWIGGTDQVVDNNWEWASGEIWDCQLFFCGWGGSEPSGGGGEDYASMITDTHPSLSPGDWNDDHDSKNFRGVLELPTEPNVGWSWPRLVSTTTRAVHGALADLNGDGALDYASANQMCCGGAGGTVNIHMNDGSGTFESPQTIAVPAGSAFDVIAVDHDQDGDLDLIATFKNNGVFLIENDQGTFSFHSEIVGPDSLAWPQGVRSLDVNGDSIPDIAVAEGYYGNKVRIFHGQPGGGFVYGGDLVGLPRPDQIEVGDFNQDGLQDIVVAGGTTSPYYVRLYLGSPAGVLVPGVSLPFPDVPAKPACADFTGDGALDLLVSAGSPSSGELSVWKGDGAGGFSLHSSMAVSNNFHCNAVGDLDGDGDIDLCAPINGQSQYRVYWNDGSGTFGPYETLSGLAESYFALVGNLDGRAAPDLVLVNHGQNLTEAHFIVHLNNRSRDCNGNGVPDDEDIANGMPDCNGNGIPDYCDMWVYGTSTDCNANNTPDECDIANDPSLDCDQNGEIDSCDPNPSDCNGNGTYDPCDIQEGTSLDCNGNWIPAECDIAGGASGDCNGNGIPDECEEDCNGNGIPDECEDIVDCNANGIPDECEGDCNGNGIPDDCDIGADPSLDCDLSGTLDSCDVVEDPALDCDSSGSIDSCEIANDPSLDCDGNGTIDTCDLGNDPSLDCDSSGTLDSCELAGDPSLDCDGNGTIDTCDLAGDPSLDCDQNGSMDSCELAADPLLDCDGSGGLDACELDDTTDCDGNEVLDSCEIADDPALDLNGNGVLDSCECPHPSTFCVTTPNSAGPPGALIGSVGLPSISVNAFTLSASSAPPGQPGIFYYGPGQIQVPFGDGVRCVGGGPTFRLPPIVIAGNGRASYHLDFTQPPSNAGPGEIAPMDTWNFQFWYRDPANPNGLFGFNLSNGLEVTFCP
;
A
#
# COMPACT_ATOMS: atom_id res chain seq x y z
N MET A 1 59.74 12.58 -18.06
CA MET A 1 60.49 13.84 -17.85
C MET A 1 59.76 14.95 -18.59
N ILE A 2 59.04 15.79 -17.83
CA ILE A 2 58.67 17.19 -18.14
C ILE A 2 57.76 17.45 -19.37
N MET A 3 56.45 17.59 -19.09
CA MET A 3 55.61 18.81 -19.18
C MET A 3 55.77 19.84 -20.33
N ARG A 4 54.58 20.35 -20.74
CA ARG A 4 54.20 21.64 -21.39
C ARG A 4 54.31 21.70 -22.93
N LEU A 5 53.35 22.27 -23.69
CA LEU A 5 52.30 23.26 -23.42
C LEU A 5 51.20 23.14 -24.52
N ALA A 6 49.94 23.40 -24.16
CA ALA A 6 48.77 23.40 -25.04
C ALA A 6 48.40 24.80 -25.60
N GLN A 7 47.46 24.77 -26.55
CA GLN A 7 46.57 25.82 -27.09
C GLN A 7 47.08 26.70 -28.26
N LEU A 8 46.44 26.57 -29.44
CA LEU A 8 45.28 27.36 -29.87
C LEU A 8 44.82 27.01 -31.31
N LEU A 9 43.58 26.49 -31.40
CA LEU A 9 42.55 26.66 -32.45
C LEU A 9 42.68 25.98 -33.85
N PRO A 10 41.52 25.69 -34.50
CA PRO A 10 41.19 24.35 -35.02
C PRO A 10 41.26 24.21 -36.55
N PRO A 11 41.28 22.99 -37.11
CA PRO A 11 40.92 22.77 -38.49
C PRO A 11 39.56 22.06 -38.60
N VAL A 12 38.68 22.73 -39.34
CA VAL A 12 37.60 22.19 -40.18
C VAL A 12 37.92 20.77 -40.67
N VAL A 13 37.05 19.80 -40.37
CA VAL A 13 37.05 18.49 -41.04
C VAL A 13 35.86 18.44 -41.99
N VAL A 14 36.21 18.43 -43.28
CA VAL A 14 35.33 18.18 -44.40
C VAL A 14 34.97 16.69 -44.41
N GLY A 15 33.67 16.38 -44.37
CA GLY A 15 33.17 15.03 -44.56
C GLY A 15 33.54 14.46 -45.93
N LEU A 16 34.32 13.39 -45.91
CA LEU A 16 34.45 12.46 -47.04
C LEU A 16 34.08 11.08 -46.53
N GLY A 17 33.07 10.49 -47.16
CA GLY A 17 32.43 9.25 -46.77
C GLY A 17 33.40 8.10 -46.55
N LEU A 18 33.23 7.44 -45.41
CA LEU A 18 33.64 6.07 -45.22
C LEU A 18 32.48 5.18 -45.68
N SER A 19 32.79 4.31 -46.63
CA SER A 19 31.91 3.21 -47.01
C SER A 19 31.60 2.37 -45.78
N ALA A 20 30.34 1.98 -45.63
CA ALA A 20 29.84 1.01 -44.67
C ALA A 20 30.87 -0.12 -44.44
N VAL A 21 31.57 -0.04 -43.31
CA VAL A 21 32.05 -1.23 -42.64
C VAL A 21 30.77 -1.94 -42.22
N ALA A 22 30.61 -3.20 -42.61
CA ALA A 22 29.54 -4.02 -42.06
C ALA A 22 29.70 -3.99 -40.54
N GLN A 23 28.79 -3.33 -39.85
CA GLN A 23 28.64 -3.45 -38.41
C GLN A 23 28.47 -4.95 -38.15
N GLU A 24 29.42 -5.53 -37.41
CA GLU A 24 29.21 -6.83 -36.77
C GLU A 24 27.88 -6.76 -36.01
N PRO A 25 27.05 -7.82 -36.00
CA PRO A 25 25.78 -7.78 -35.28
C PRO A 25 26.06 -7.38 -33.83
N ALA A 26 25.28 -6.42 -33.33
CA ALA A 26 25.39 -5.91 -31.97
C ALA A 26 25.58 -7.08 -30.99
N LEU A 27 26.51 -6.93 -30.04
CA LEU A 27 26.66 -7.88 -28.95
C LEU A 27 25.29 -8.09 -28.31
N GLN A 28 24.80 -9.32 -28.36
CA GLN A 28 23.50 -9.70 -27.87
C GLN A 28 23.77 -10.56 -26.64
N VAL A 29 23.82 -9.94 -25.46
CA VAL A 29 24.24 -10.54 -24.19
C VAL A 29 23.31 -10.00 -23.10
N ASP A 30 22.67 -10.90 -22.34
CA ASP A 30 21.97 -10.51 -21.11
C ASP A 30 23.00 -10.35 -20.00
N TRP A 31 22.98 -9.19 -19.37
CA TRP A 31 23.92 -8.86 -18.29
C TRP A 31 23.22 -8.97 -16.96
N ILE A 32 23.87 -9.65 -16.02
CA ILE A 32 23.36 -9.84 -14.67
C ILE A 32 24.47 -9.46 -13.71
N GLN A 33 24.20 -8.56 -12.79
CA GLN A 33 25.17 -8.17 -11.78
C GLN A 33 25.34 -9.30 -10.76
N SER A 34 26.59 -9.66 -10.47
CA SER A 34 26.90 -10.65 -9.44
C SER A 34 26.69 -10.05 -8.05
N PRO A 35 25.88 -10.68 -7.17
CA PRO A 35 25.71 -10.22 -5.79
C PRO A 35 26.97 -10.44 -4.93
N TYR A 36 28.00 -11.12 -5.47
CA TYR A 36 29.21 -11.48 -4.74
C TYR A 36 30.40 -10.57 -5.07
N SER A 37 30.52 -10.16 -6.33
CA SER A 37 31.64 -9.37 -6.85
C SER A 37 31.24 -7.98 -7.33
N LEU A 38 29.92 -7.72 -7.46
CA LEU A 38 29.36 -6.50 -8.05
C LEU A 38 29.79 -6.25 -9.50
N THR A 39 30.45 -7.23 -10.13
CA THR A 39 30.77 -7.22 -11.55
C THR A 39 29.62 -7.80 -12.36
N TRP A 40 29.51 -7.37 -13.62
CA TRP A 40 28.43 -7.77 -14.52
C TRP A 40 28.85 -8.97 -15.35
N TYR A 41 28.04 -10.04 -15.34
CA TYR A 41 28.28 -11.24 -16.12
C TYR A 41 27.28 -11.35 -17.26
N GLY A 42 27.74 -11.83 -18.40
CA GLY A 42 26.87 -12.08 -19.54
C GLY A 42 27.34 -13.25 -20.40
N LEU A 43 26.43 -13.86 -21.16
CA LEU A 43 26.75 -14.99 -22.03
C LEU A 43 26.82 -14.59 -23.51
N GLU A 44 27.95 -14.85 -24.16
CA GLU A 44 28.11 -14.65 -25.59
C GLU A 44 27.15 -15.52 -26.42
N TYR A 45 26.52 -14.95 -27.45
CA TYR A 45 25.61 -15.71 -28.33
C TYR A 45 26.31 -16.70 -29.26
N THR A 46 27.35 -16.25 -29.97
CA THR A 46 28.02 -17.04 -31.01
C THR A 46 29.12 -17.87 -30.39
N PRO A 47 29.14 -19.20 -30.51
CA PRO A 47 30.26 -19.99 -30.02
C PRO A 47 31.53 -19.69 -30.80
N ARG A 48 32.63 -19.38 -30.12
CA ARG A 48 33.94 -19.07 -30.70
C ARG A 48 35.05 -19.81 -29.95
N SER A 49 36.28 -19.71 -30.45
CA SER A 49 37.44 -20.13 -29.69
C SER A 49 37.58 -19.27 -28.42
N TRP A 50 38.26 -19.78 -27.40
CA TRP A 50 38.48 -19.03 -26.16
C TRP A 50 39.16 -17.69 -26.47
N THR A 51 40.17 -17.71 -27.36
CA THR A 51 40.89 -16.50 -27.79
C THR A 51 39.97 -15.46 -28.42
N ASP A 52 39.05 -15.89 -29.31
CA ASP A 52 38.13 -14.98 -29.99
C ASP A 52 37.04 -14.46 -29.04
N SER A 53 36.61 -15.26 -28.05
CA SER A 53 35.70 -14.83 -26.99
C SER A 53 36.36 -13.85 -26.01
N GLU A 54 37.62 -14.06 -25.64
CA GLU A 54 38.39 -13.10 -24.81
C GLU A 54 38.61 -11.78 -25.56
N LEU A 55 38.94 -11.83 -26.85
CA LEU A 55 39.05 -10.61 -27.67
C LEU A 55 37.74 -9.84 -27.75
N LEU A 56 36.60 -10.54 -27.79
CA LEU A 56 35.29 -9.92 -27.74
C LEU A 56 35.06 -9.23 -26.38
N ALA A 57 35.34 -9.94 -25.28
CA ALA A 57 35.21 -9.39 -23.92
C ALA A 57 36.06 -8.13 -23.73
N VAL A 58 37.31 -8.15 -24.19
CA VAL A 58 38.21 -6.99 -24.14
C VAL A 58 37.70 -5.83 -25.00
N SER A 59 37.06 -6.11 -26.15
CA SER A 59 36.54 -5.06 -27.03
C SER A 59 35.39 -4.25 -26.43
N ILE A 60 34.72 -4.79 -25.42
CA ILE A 60 33.64 -4.13 -24.66
C ILE A 60 34.08 -3.69 -23.26
N GLY A 61 35.39 -3.70 -22.97
CA GLY A 61 35.93 -3.22 -21.69
C GLY A 61 36.03 -4.26 -20.58
N GLY A 62 35.91 -5.55 -20.90
CA GLY A 62 35.89 -6.67 -19.94
C GLY A 62 36.86 -7.80 -20.26
N HIS A 63 36.57 -8.96 -19.69
CA HIS A 63 37.32 -10.21 -19.85
C HIS A 63 36.37 -11.41 -19.82
N LEU A 64 36.84 -12.60 -20.18
CA LEU A 64 36.13 -13.84 -19.85
C LEU A 64 36.06 -14.01 -18.33
N GLY A 65 34.93 -14.54 -17.87
CA GLY A 65 34.50 -14.47 -16.48
C GLY A 65 35.48 -15.11 -15.50
N THR A 66 35.81 -14.34 -14.47
CA THR A 66 36.57 -14.76 -13.31
C THR A 66 35.64 -15.42 -12.30
N ILE A 67 36.04 -16.50 -11.64
CA ILE A 67 35.23 -17.14 -10.59
C ILE A 67 36.00 -17.09 -9.27
N ARG A 68 35.48 -16.33 -8.29
CA ARG A 68 36.18 -15.97 -7.06
C ARG A 68 35.75 -16.81 -5.86
N SER A 69 34.57 -17.43 -5.92
CA SER A 69 34.03 -18.27 -4.84
C SER A 69 33.15 -19.41 -5.35
N GLN A 70 32.91 -20.41 -4.49
CA GLN A 70 31.94 -21.47 -4.78
C GLN A 70 30.52 -20.90 -4.98
N ALA A 71 30.13 -19.90 -4.20
CA ALA A 71 28.82 -19.28 -4.32
C ALA A 71 28.65 -18.56 -5.67
N GLU A 72 29.69 -17.87 -6.12
CA GLU A 72 29.71 -17.24 -7.45
C GLU A 72 29.71 -18.29 -8.57
N GLN A 73 30.44 -19.41 -8.43
CA GLN A 73 30.34 -20.52 -9.38
C GLN A 73 28.90 -21.07 -9.45
N ASP A 74 28.31 -21.37 -8.30
CA ASP A 74 26.97 -21.96 -8.24
C ASP A 74 25.94 -21.00 -8.84
N TRP A 75 26.12 -19.69 -8.65
CA TRP A 75 25.29 -18.64 -9.23
C TRP A 75 25.49 -18.50 -10.74
N VAL A 76 26.73 -18.34 -11.25
CA VAL A 76 27.04 -18.34 -12.70
C VAL A 76 26.48 -19.61 -13.34
N GLY A 77 26.59 -20.74 -12.63
CA GLY A 77 26.04 -22.02 -13.02
C GLY A 77 24.52 -22.00 -13.19
N GLN A 78 23.79 -21.44 -12.22
CA GLN A 78 22.34 -21.27 -12.28
C GLN A 78 21.92 -20.32 -13.41
N GLN A 79 22.65 -19.24 -13.65
CA GLN A 79 22.30 -18.27 -14.69
C GLN A 79 22.48 -18.84 -16.10
N PHE A 80 23.60 -19.49 -16.38
CA PHE A 80 24.01 -19.74 -17.76
C PHE A 80 24.02 -21.21 -18.21
N LEU A 81 23.97 -22.20 -17.29
CA LEU A 81 24.07 -23.62 -17.67
C LEU A 81 22.74 -24.22 -18.22
N HIS A 82 21.62 -23.48 -18.18
CA HIS A 82 20.29 -23.98 -18.58
C HIS A 82 19.90 -23.69 -20.06
N LEU A 83 20.77 -23.07 -20.87
CA LEU A 83 20.35 -22.32 -22.07
C LEU A 83 20.59 -22.95 -23.47
N PRO A 84 20.83 -24.27 -23.65
CA PRO A 84 20.28 -24.90 -24.87
C PRO A 84 19.83 -26.39 -24.78
N PRO A 85 19.08 -26.90 -25.80
CA PRO A 85 18.36 -28.19 -25.77
C PRO A 85 19.23 -29.43 -26.01
N ALA A 86 18.78 -30.56 -25.45
CA ALA A 86 19.37 -31.90 -25.57
C ALA A 86 19.54 -32.38 -27.03
N GLY A 87 20.74 -32.86 -27.41
CA GLY A 87 20.88 -33.72 -28.60
C GLY A 87 22.24 -33.88 -29.28
N THR A 88 23.26 -33.07 -28.99
CA THR A 88 24.62 -33.25 -29.55
C THR A 88 25.68 -32.91 -28.53
N TRP A 89 26.69 -33.75 -28.46
CA TRP A 89 27.64 -33.83 -27.37
C TRP A 89 29.04 -33.39 -27.83
N PRO A 90 29.82 -32.64 -27.01
CA PRO A 90 29.50 -31.90 -25.77
C PRO A 90 29.34 -30.37 -25.97
N TYR A 91 28.61 -29.70 -25.06
CA TYR A 91 28.61 -28.23 -24.88
C TYR A 91 29.27 -27.85 -23.53
N SER A 92 30.24 -26.93 -23.57
CA SER A 92 30.87 -26.27 -22.42
C SER A 92 30.74 -24.75 -22.58
N LEU A 93 30.99 -23.96 -21.52
CA LEU A 93 31.16 -22.51 -21.58
C LEU A 93 32.61 -22.12 -21.33
N TRP A 94 33.13 -21.12 -22.04
CA TRP A 94 34.45 -20.56 -21.70
C TRP A 94 34.35 -19.70 -20.45
N ILE A 95 35.31 -19.87 -19.54
CA ILE A 95 35.59 -18.98 -18.41
C ILE A 95 37.04 -18.48 -18.52
N GLY A 96 37.39 -17.40 -17.82
CA GLY A 96 38.64 -16.66 -18.06
C GLY A 96 39.94 -17.36 -17.65
N GLY A 97 39.90 -18.62 -17.23
CA GLY A 97 41.11 -19.35 -16.84
C GLY A 97 41.93 -19.78 -18.06
N THR A 98 43.24 -19.55 -18.01
CA THR A 98 44.18 -20.04 -19.04
C THR A 98 45.54 -20.36 -18.44
N ASP A 99 46.26 -21.34 -18.99
CA ASP A 99 47.66 -21.63 -18.68
C ASP A 99 48.56 -21.59 -19.94
N GLN A 100 48.09 -20.93 -21.01
CA GLN A 100 48.75 -20.84 -22.33
C GLN A 100 50.21 -20.37 -22.28
N VAL A 101 50.59 -19.61 -21.25
CA VAL A 101 51.94 -19.06 -21.09
C VAL A 101 52.89 -20.09 -20.47
N VAL A 102 52.41 -20.82 -19.47
CA VAL A 102 53.18 -21.84 -18.73
C VAL A 102 52.24 -22.99 -18.40
N ASP A 103 52.38 -24.08 -19.14
CA ASP A 103 51.66 -25.35 -18.95
C ASP A 103 51.59 -25.76 -17.46
N ASN A 104 50.37 -26.04 -16.98
CA ASN A 104 49.98 -26.32 -15.60
C ASN A 104 50.15 -25.16 -14.60
N ASN A 105 50.32 -23.92 -15.07
CA ASN A 105 50.32 -22.71 -14.24
C ASN A 105 49.27 -21.73 -14.75
N TRP A 106 48.05 -21.94 -14.27
CA TRP A 106 46.85 -21.19 -14.62
C TRP A 106 46.87 -19.75 -14.09
N GLU A 107 46.26 -18.85 -14.86
CA GLU A 107 46.01 -17.45 -14.56
C GLU A 107 44.61 -17.03 -15.05
N TRP A 108 44.05 -16.00 -14.45
CA TRP A 108 42.80 -15.38 -14.94
C TRP A 108 43.11 -14.35 -16.01
N ALA A 109 42.32 -14.32 -17.08
CA ALA A 109 42.42 -13.32 -18.14
C ALA A 109 42.25 -11.88 -17.63
N SER A 110 41.46 -11.70 -16.57
CA SER A 110 41.31 -10.43 -15.83
C SER A 110 42.59 -9.95 -15.13
N GLY A 111 43.61 -10.80 -14.99
CA GLY A 111 44.83 -10.53 -14.24
C GLY A 111 44.70 -10.72 -12.72
N GLU A 112 43.54 -11.19 -12.24
CA GLU A 112 43.34 -11.56 -10.85
C GLU A 112 44.22 -12.76 -10.42
N ILE A 113 44.46 -12.88 -9.12
CA ILE A 113 45.34 -13.91 -8.57
C ILE A 113 44.69 -15.29 -8.72
N TRP A 114 45.32 -16.17 -9.50
CA TRP A 114 44.98 -17.58 -9.54
C TRP A 114 45.68 -18.35 -8.41
N ASP A 115 45.00 -18.54 -7.28
CA ASP A 115 45.51 -19.32 -6.15
C ASP A 115 44.42 -20.25 -5.58
N CYS A 116 44.45 -21.53 -5.97
CA CYS A 116 43.51 -22.54 -5.48
C CYS A 116 43.64 -22.87 -3.98
N GLN A 117 44.64 -22.32 -3.27
CA GLN A 117 44.79 -22.49 -1.81
C GLN A 117 44.22 -21.30 -1.03
N LEU A 118 44.15 -20.11 -1.63
CA LEU A 118 43.58 -18.90 -1.03
C LEU A 118 42.19 -18.57 -1.56
N PHE A 119 41.89 -18.97 -2.80
CA PHE A 119 40.65 -18.74 -3.53
C PHE A 119 40.09 -20.06 -4.07
N PHE A 120 38.98 -19.98 -4.78
CA PHE A 120 38.21 -21.12 -5.27
C PHE A 120 38.73 -21.68 -6.61
N CYS A 121 38.69 -22.99 -6.79
CA CYS A 121 38.96 -23.67 -8.06
C CYS A 121 37.94 -24.80 -8.28
N GLY A 122 37.24 -24.76 -9.42
CA GLY A 122 36.12 -25.66 -9.74
C GLY A 122 36.48 -26.91 -10.54
N TRP A 123 37.75 -27.30 -10.61
CA TRP A 123 38.20 -28.47 -11.37
C TRP A 123 37.48 -29.76 -10.95
N GLY A 124 36.89 -30.46 -11.92
CA GLY A 124 36.25 -31.75 -11.67
C GLY A 124 37.20 -32.93 -11.81
N GLY A 125 36.95 -34.00 -11.04
CA GLY A 125 37.61 -35.29 -11.23
C GLY A 125 39.16 -35.24 -11.20
N SER A 126 39.78 -35.57 -12.34
CA SER A 126 41.24 -35.56 -12.52
C SER A 126 41.75 -34.38 -13.33
N GLU A 127 40.93 -33.35 -13.50
CA GLU A 127 41.29 -32.12 -14.20
C GLU A 127 42.04 -31.14 -13.28
N PRO A 128 42.89 -30.24 -13.82
CA PRO A 128 43.31 -30.19 -15.22
C PRO A 128 44.20 -31.40 -15.55
N SER A 129 43.92 -32.08 -16.66
CA SER A 129 44.64 -33.30 -17.04
C SER A 129 46.01 -33.01 -17.68
N GLY A 130 46.29 -31.74 -18.02
CA GLY A 130 47.57 -31.30 -18.56
C GLY A 130 47.90 -31.95 -19.90
N GLY A 131 46.85 -32.26 -20.69
CA GLY A 131 47.01 -32.73 -22.05
C GLY A 131 47.60 -31.62 -22.92
N GLY A 132 48.67 -31.92 -23.66
CA GLY A 132 49.40 -30.87 -24.39
C GLY A 132 48.51 -30.10 -25.39
N GLY A 133 48.29 -28.82 -25.12
CA GLY A 133 47.49 -27.87 -25.92
C GLY A 133 46.07 -27.62 -25.41
N GLU A 134 45.71 -28.11 -24.23
CA GLU A 134 44.45 -27.84 -23.52
C GLU A 134 44.65 -26.66 -22.56
N ASP A 135 44.85 -25.47 -23.13
CA ASP A 135 45.37 -24.31 -22.40
C ASP A 135 44.28 -23.39 -21.78
N TYR A 136 43.01 -23.79 -21.84
CA TYR A 136 41.86 -22.91 -21.57
C TYR A 136 40.76 -23.59 -20.75
N ALA A 137 40.25 -22.90 -19.73
CA ALA A 137 39.26 -23.43 -18.82
C ALA A 137 37.86 -23.33 -19.42
N SER A 138 37.12 -24.43 -19.40
CA SER A 138 35.71 -24.49 -19.76
C SER A 138 34.87 -25.05 -18.60
N MET A 139 33.67 -24.52 -18.41
CA MET A 139 32.69 -25.02 -17.43
C MET A 139 31.70 -25.96 -18.13
N ILE A 140 31.52 -27.16 -17.59
CA ILE A 140 30.67 -28.20 -18.18
C ILE A 140 29.19 -27.86 -18.02
N THR A 141 28.41 -27.85 -19.11
CA THR A 141 26.97 -27.52 -19.07
C THR A 141 26.04 -28.73 -19.19
N ASP A 142 26.56 -29.89 -19.60
CA ASP A 142 25.77 -31.11 -19.83
C ASP A 142 26.41 -32.38 -19.22
N THR A 143 26.01 -33.56 -19.68
CA THR A 143 26.20 -34.83 -18.93
C THR A 143 27.60 -35.45 -19.08
N HIS A 144 28.71 -34.72 -18.98
CA HIS A 144 30.08 -35.21 -19.27
C HIS A 144 30.42 -36.63 -18.74
N PRO A 145 31.16 -37.49 -19.49
CA PRO A 145 31.35 -38.90 -19.12
C PRO A 145 32.08 -39.12 -17.78
N SER A 146 32.82 -38.11 -17.32
CA SER A 146 33.64 -38.14 -16.10
C SER A 146 33.52 -36.90 -15.22
N LEU A 147 32.76 -35.88 -15.65
CA LEU A 147 32.61 -34.59 -14.95
C LEU A 147 31.12 -34.29 -14.79
N SER A 148 30.76 -33.56 -13.74
CA SER A 148 29.40 -33.12 -13.48
C SER A 148 29.15 -31.74 -14.09
N PRO A 149 27.89 -31.36 -14.39
CA PRO A 149 27.57 -29.97 -14.72
C PRO A 149 28.10 -29.00 -13.65
N GLY A 150 28.77 -27.94 -14.07
CA GLY A 150 29.45 -26.97 -13.20
C GLY A 150 30.92 -27.26 -12.91
N ASP A 151 31.40 -28.50 -13.14
CA ASP A 151 32.83 -28.81 -13.03
C ASP A 151 33.63 -28.11 -14.15
N TRP A 152 34.88 -27.74 -13.87
CA TRP A 152 35.78 -27.18 -14.88
C TRP A 152 36.58 -28.28 -15.58
N ASN A 153 36.84 -28.05 -16.87
CA ASN A 153 37.67 -28.88 -17.75
C ASN A 153 38.73 -28.01 -18.43
N ASP A 154 39.91 -28.57 -18.69
CA ASP A 154 40.95 -27.93 -19.52
C ASP A 154 40.75 -28.37 -20.98
N ASP A 155 40.48 -27.40 -21.86
CA ASP A 155 40.11 -27.63 -23.26
C ASP A 155 41.05 -26.88 -24.23
N HIS A 156 41.11 -27.37 -25.47
CA HIS A 156 41.87 -26.75 -26.54
C HIS A 156 41.08 -25.61 -27.19
N ASP A 157 41.76 -24.52 -27.59
CA ASP A 157 41.19 -23.39 -28.35
C ASP A 157 40.56 -23.74 -29.70
N SER A 158 40.65 -25.01 -30.13
CA SER A 158 40.02 -25.49 -31.36
C SER A 158 38.54 -25.82 -31.17
N LYS A 159 38.06 -25.77 -29.92
CA LYS A 159 36.65 -25.85 -29.57
C LYS A 159 35.98 -24.50 -29.78
N ASN A 160 34.70 -24.54 -30.13
CA ASN A 160 33.88 -23.34 -30.21
C ASN A 160 32.80 -23.43 -29.12
N PHE A 161 32.98 -22.67 -28.06
CA PHE A 161 32.06 -22.54 -26.94
C PHE A 161 31.60 -21.10 -26.79
N ARG A 162 30.50 -20.88 -26.09
CA ARG A 162 30.07 -19.53 -25.73
C ARG A 162 30.92 -19.05 -24.55
N GLY A 163 31.42 -17.82 -24.60
CA GLY A 163 32.11 -17.20 -23.48
C GLY A 163 31.15 -16.63 -22.44
N VAL A 164 31.40 -16.93 -21.17
CA VAL A 164 30.89 -16.10 -20.06
C VAL A 164 31.78 -14.88 -20.00
N LEU A 165 31.24 -13.71 -20.29
CA LEU A 165 31.89 -12.40 -20.27
C LEU A 165 31.69 -11.77 -18.89
N GLU A 166 32.65 -10.96 -18.46
CA GLU A 166 32.64 -10.21 -17.22
C GLU A 166 33.07 -8.76 -17.47
N LEU A 167 32.31 -7.80 -16.92
CA LEU A 167 32.59 -6.38 -16.98
C LEU A 167 32.68 -5.74 -15.58
N PRO A 168 33.59 -4.76 -15.39
CA PRO A 168 33.76 -4.07 -14.10
C PRO A 168 32.67 -3.03 -13.81
N THR A 169 31.95 -2.58 -14.83
CA THR A 169 30.86 -1.57 -14.76
C THR A 169 29.68 -2.05 -15.58
N GLU A 170 28.52 -1.42 -15.41
CA GLU A 170 27.32 -1.79 -16.17
C GLU A 170 27.55 -1.57 -17.68
N PRO A 171 27.17 -2.55 -18.52
CA PRO A 171 27.32 -2.44 -19.96
C PRO A 171 26.22 -1.59 -20.62
N ASN A 172 26.62 -0.44 -21.19
CA ASN A 172 25.79 0.38 -22.06
C ASN A 172 25.70 -0.23 -23.48
N VAL A 173 24.92 -1.31 -23.64
CA VAL A 173 24.83 -2.09 -24.90
C VAL A 173 23.38 -2.35 -25.33
N GLY A 174 22.66 -1.31 -25.72
CA GLY A 174 21.43 -1.43 -26.50
C GLY A 174 20.34 -2.29 -25.84
N TRP A 175 19.58 -3.04 -26.66
CA TRP A 175 18.50 -3.91 -26.17
C TRP A 175 19.00 -5.26 -25.65
N SER A 176 18.46 -5.74 -24.52
CA SER A 176 18.68 -7.08 -23.99
C SER A 176 18.12 -8.17 -24.92
N TRP A 177 18.41 -9.44 -24.62
CA TRP A 177 17.77 -10.53 -25.33
C TRP A 177 16.26 -10.59 -25.01
N PRO A 178 15.45 -10.95 -26.03
CA PRO A 178 14.03 -11.14 -25.87
C PRO A 178 13.71 -12.22 -24.83
N ARG A 179 13.16 -11.83 -23.69
CA ARG A 179 12.64 -12.78 -22.71
C ARG A 179 11.25 -13.24 -23.13
N LEU A 180 11.13 -14.53 -23.44
CA LEU A 180 9.86 -15.11 -23.88
C LEU A 180 8.94 -15.40 -22.69
N VAL A 181 7.75 -14.78 -22.69
CA VAL A 181 6.66 -15.15 -21.79
C VAL A 181 5.52 -15.74 -22.64
N SER A 182 5.22 -17.01 -22.41
CA SER A 182 4.11 -17.70 -23.10
C SER A 182 2.82 -17.53 -22.31
N THR A 183 1.74 -17.18 -23.00
CA THR A 183 0.38 -17.21 -22.46
C THR A 183 -0.50 -18.14 -23.27
N THR A 184 -1.45 -18.80 -22.60
CA THR A 184 -2.35 -19.77 -23.25
C THR A 184 -3.49 -19.12 -24.04
N THR A 185 -3.56 -17.80 -24.07
CA THR A 185 -4.67 -17.01 -24.65
C THR A 185 -4.15 -15.88 -25.52
N ARG A 186 -4.98 -15.34 -26.42
CA ARG A 186 -4.54 -14.35 -27.40
C ARG A 186 -4.72 -12.92 -26.86
N ALA A 187 -3.66 -12.30 -26.35
CA ALA A 187 -3.67 -10.92 -25.86
C ALA A 187 -3.94 -9.92 -26.98
N VAL A 188 -4.89 -9.00 -26.79
CA VAL A 188 -5.29 -8.01 -27.80
C VAL A 188 -4.92 -6.59 -27.41
N HIS A 189 -4.94 -6.26 -26.12
CA HIS A 189 -4.29 -5.08 -25.54
C HIS A 189 -3.74 -5.44 -24.17
N GLY A 190 -3.00 -4.53 -23.56
CA GLY A 190 -2.59 -4.61 -22.16
C GLY A 190 -2.24 -3.25 -21.59
N ALA A 191 -2.02 -3.24 -20.28
CA ALA A 191 -1.59 -2.09 -19.49
C ALA A 191 -0.36 -2.48 -18.67
N LEU A 192 0.52 -1.49 -18.46
CA LEU A 192 1.62 -1.56 -17.49
C LEU A 192 1.26 -0.68 -16.30
N ALA A 193 1.40 -1.20 -15.09
CA ALA A 193 1.10 -0.51 -13.84
C ALA A 193 1.72 -1.30 -12.67
N ASP A 194 2.05 -0.64 -11.57
CA ASP A 194 2.42 -1.32 -10.33
C ASP A 194 1.15 -1.88 -9.66
N LEU A 195 0.90 -3.17 -9.82
CA LEU A 195 -0.35 -3.82 -9.41
C LEU A 195 -0.26 -4.46 -8.02
N ASN A 196 0.91 -4.48 -7.40
CA ASN A 196 1.14 -5.06 -6.08
C ASN A 196 1.82 -4.10 -5.09
N GLY A 197 2.12 -2.87 -5.51
CA GLY A 197 2.72 -1.81 -4.69
C GLY A 197 4.21 -2.01 -4.42
N ASP A 198 4.92 -2.80 -5.23
CA ASP A 198 6.36 -3.07 -5.04
C ASP A 198 7.30 -2.11 -5.78
N GLY A 199 6.73 -1.16 -6.54
CA GLY A 199 7.44 -0.17 -7.33
C GLY A 199 7.87 -0.65 -8.72
N ALA A 200 7.68 -1.92 -9.06
CA ALA A 200 7.93 -2.45 -10.40
C ALA A 200 6.66 -2.45 -11.24
N LEU A 201 6.76 -2.07 -12.52
CA LEU A 201 5.60 -2.16 -13.42
C LEU A 201 5.28 -3.62 -13.75
N ASP A 202 4.05 -4.01 -13.46
CA ASP A 202 3.42 -5.29 -13.80
C ASP A 202 2.69 -5.21 -15.15
N TYR A 203 2.27 -6.36 -15.68
CA TYR A 203 1.59 -6.45 -16.96
C TYR A 203 0.20 -7.10 -16.87
N ALA A 204 -0.84 -6.32 -17.13
CA ALA A 204 -2.21 -6.81 -17.32
C ALA A 204 -2.54 -6.93 -18.81
N SER A 205 -3.17 -8.03 -19.22
CA SER A 205 -3.53 -8.28 -20.62
C SER A 205 -5.00 -8.65 -20.80
N ALA A 206 -5.64 -8.02 -21.79
CA ALA A 206 -6.99 -8.34 -22.24
C ALA A 206 -6.92 -9.43 -23.33
N ASN A 207 -7.42 -10.62 -23.03
CA ASN A 207 -7.26 -11.80 -23.87
C ASN A 207 -8.54 -12.29 -24.54
N GLN A 208 -8.38 -12.73 -25.78
CA GLN A 208 -9.41 -13.41 -26.57
C GLN A 208 -9.10 -14.92 -26.61
N MET A 209 -10.10 -15.77 -26.32
CA MET A 209 -9.94 -17.20 -26.62
C MET A 209 -9.91 -17.43 -28.13
N CYS A 210 -8.88 -18.12 -28.60
CA CYS A 210 -8.83 -18.59 -29.98
C CYS A 210 -9.92 -19.66 -30.25
N CYS A 211 -10.36 -19.76 -31.51
CA CYS A 211 -11.21 -20.86 -32.03
C CYS A 211 -12.72 -20.85 -31.67
N GLY A 212 -13.29 -19.70 -31.30
CA GLY A 212 -14.76 -19.57 -31.19
C GLY A 212 -15.38 -20.15 -29.92
N GLY A 213 -14.59 -20.32 -28.85
CA GLY A 213 -15.07 -20.56 -27.49
C GLY A 213 -15.65 -19.29 -26.85
N ALA A 214 -16.49 -19.45 -25.83
CA ALA A 214 -17.29 -18.37 -25.24
C ALA A 214 -16.62 -17.59 -24.09
N GLY A 215 -15.30 -17.69 -23.89
CA GLY A 215 -14.58 -17.01 -22.80
C GLY A 215 -13.52 -16.02 -23.31
N GLY A 216 -13.37 -14.90 -22.63
CA GLY A 216 -12.18 -14.07 -22.65
C GLY A 216 -11.56 -14.11 -21.26
N THR A 217 -10.30 -13.74 -21.14
CA THR A 217 -9.62 -13.68 -19.84
C THR A 217 -8.90 -12.36 -19.70
N VAL A 218 -8.75 -11.90 -18.47
CA VAL A 218 -7.72 -10.92 -18.13
C VAL A 218 -6.60 -11.70 -17.45
N ASN A 219 -5.37 -11.60 -17.95
CA ASN A 219 -4.22 -12.23 -17.32
C ASN A 219 -3.35 -11.13 -16.69
N ILE A 220 -2.96 -11.35 -15.44
CA ILE A 220 -2.10 -10.46 -14.66
C ILE A 220 -0.76 -11.15 -14.50
N HIS A 221 0.31 -10.48 -14.88
CA HIS A 221 1.69 -10.95 -14.82
C HIS A 221 2.45 -10.04 -13.85
N MET A 222 2.83 -10.58 -12.70
CA MET A 222 3.64 -9.85 -11.71
C MET A 222 5.10 -9.85 -12.12
N ASN A 223 5.75 -8.70 -12.03
CA ASN A 223 7.14 -8.46 -12.32
C ASN A 223 7.95 -8.53 -11.02
N ASP A 224 9.13 -9.15 -11.05
CA ASP A 224 10.02 -9.22 -9.87
C ASP A 224 10.98 -8.03 -9.74
N GLY A 225 10.74 -6.95 -10.51
CA GLY A 225 11.60 -5.78 -10.60
C GLY A 225 12.84 -5.96 -11.47
N SER A 226 13.00 -7.08 -12.19
CA SER A 226 14.08 -7.30 -13.15
C SER A 226 13.58 -7.51 -14.59
N GLY A 227 12.30 -7.20 -14.84
CA GLY A 227 11.60 -7.59 -16.06
C GLY A 227 11.33 -9.09 -16.17
N THR A 228 11.42 -9.84 -15.05
CA THR A 228 10.90 -11.21 -14.97
C THR A 228 9.44 -11.19 -14.61
N PHE A 229 8.61 -11.79 -15.46
CA PHE A 229 7.23 -12.04 -15.11
C PHE A 229 7.02 -13.43 -14.53
N GLU A 230 6.30 -13.50 -13.40
CA GLU A 230 5.82 -14.74 -12.80
C GLU A 230 4.75 -15.43 -13.67
N SER A 231 4.32 -16.61 -13.23
CA SER A 231 3.19 -17.29 -13.86
C SER A 231 1.90 -16.48 -13.66
N PRO A 232 1.11 -16.23 -14.71
CA PRO A 232 0.01 -15.28 -14.61
C PRO A 232 -1.15 -15.76 -13.75
N GLN A 233 -1.72 -14.86 -12.96
CA GLN A 233 -3.08 -15.00 -12.48
C GLN A 233 -4.04 -14.79 -13.65
N THR A 234 -5.00 -15.70 -13.82
CA THR A 234 -5.98 -15.63 -14.93
C THR A 234 -7.37 -15.43 -14.37
N ILE A 235 -7.98 -14.28 -14.65
CA ILE A 235 -9.36 -13.97 -14.30
C ILE A 235 -10.26 -14.37 -15.46
N ALA A 236 -11.07 -15.41 -15.21
CA ALA A 236 -12.09 -15.85 -16.13
C ALA A 236 -13.36 -15.03 -15.92
N VAL A 237 -13.79 -14.31 -16.96
CA VAL A 237 -14.93 -13.40 -16.90
C VAL A 237 -16.17 -14.02 -17.54
N PRO A 238 -17.38 -13.71 -17.06
CA PRO A 238 -18.58 -14.54 -17.31
C PRO A 238 -19.05 -14.60 -18.77
N ALA A 239 -18.56 -13.75 -19.69
CA ALA A 239 -18.84 -13.87 -21.12
C ALA A 239 -17.95 -12.98 -21.98
N GLY A 240 -17.54 -13.48 -23.16
CA GLY A 240 -17.05 -12.66 -24.28
C GLY A 240 -15.54 -12.41 -24.31
N SER A 241 -15.03 -12.04 -25.48
CA SER A 241 -13.61 -11.72 -25.70
C SER A 241 -13.28 -10.34 -25.13
N ALA A 242 -12.27 -10.26 -24.25
CA ALA A 242 -11.73 -8.99 -23.78
C ALA A 242 -11.06 -8.23 -24.95
N PHE A 243 -11.08 -6.91 -24.90
CA PHE A 243 -10.53 -6.05 -25.94
C PHE A 243 -9.49 -5.08 -25.40
N ASP A 244 -9.83 -4.32 -24.36
CA ASP A 244 -8.98 -3.33 -23.70
C ASP A 244 -8.97 -3.57 -22.19
N VAL A 245 -7.91 -3.12 -21.51
CA VAL A 245 -7.78 -3.13 -20.05
C VAL A 245 -6.99 -1.89 -19.63
N ILE A 246 -7.40 -1.26 -18.54
CA ILE A 246 -6.67 -0.17 -17.87
C ILE A 246 -6.51 -0.51 -16.39
N ALA A 247 -5.49 0.08 -15.77
CA ALA A 247 -5.29 0.08 -14.33
C ALA A 247 -5.70 1.43 -13.75
N VAL A 248 -6.46 1.45 -12.65
CA VAL A 248 -6.94 2.67 -11.98
C VAL A 248 -7.32 2.34 -10.54
N ASP A 249 -6.90 3.17 -9.59
CA ASP A 249 -7.39 3.14 -8.21
C ASP A 249 -8.77 3.81 -8.17
N HIS A 250 -9.82 3.01 -8.29
CA HIS A 250 -11.18 3.53 -8.51
C HIS A 250 -11.96 3.76 -7.21
N ASP A 251 -11.56 3.10 -6.12
CA ASP A 251 -12.18 3.21 -4.80
C ASP A 251 -11.31 3.96 -3.77
N GLN A 252 -10.12 4.41 -4.18
CA GLN A 252 -9.16 5.20 -3.41
C GLN A 252 -8.59 4.45 -2.21
N ASP A 253 -8.39 3.14 -2.34
CA ASP A 253 -7.76 2.31 -1.33
C ASP A 253 -6.23 2.23 -1.48
N GLY A 254 -5.68 2.78 -2.57
CA GLY A 254 -4.26 2.82 -2.89
C GLY A 254 -3.76 1.63 -3.71
N ASP A 255 -4.58 0.62 -3.95
CA ASP A 255 -4.28 -0.51 -4.83
C ASP A 255 -4.87 -0.23 -6.24
N LEU A 256 -4.08 -0.45 -7.30
CA LEU A 256 -4.60 -0.25 -8.67
C LEU A 256 -5.50 -1.41 -9.08
N ASP A 257 -6.77 -1.11 -9.39
CA ASP A 257 -7.74 -2.06 -9.93
C ASP A 257 -7.71 -2.15 -11.45
N LEU A 258 -8.40 -3.14 -12.03
CA LEU A 258 -8.47 -3.32 -13.47
C LEU A 258 -9.89 -3.12 -14.01
N ILE A 259 -10.02 -2.27 -15.04
CA ILE A 259 -11.26 -2.12 -15.81
C ILE A 259 -11.02 -2.65 -17.23
N ALA A 260 -11.84 -3.62 -17.65
CA ALA A 260 -11.71 -4.28 -18.93
C ALA A 260 -12.98 -4.20 -19.79
N THR A 261 -12.80 -4.05 -21.11
CA THR A 261 -13.90 -4.00 -22.09
C THR A 261 -14.08 -5.32 -22.83
N PHE A 262 -15.33 -5.67 -23.16
CA PHE A 262 -15.67 -6.96 -23.75
C PHE A 262 -16.58 -6.86 -24.98
N LYS A 263 -16.30 -7.68 -26.01
CA LYS A 263 -17.06 -7.71 -27.28
C LYS A 263 -18.54 -8.06 -27.14
N ASN A 264 -19.00 -8.55 -25.99
CA ASN A 264 -20.39 -8.90 -25.72
C ASN A 264 -21.16 -7.80 -24.99
N ASN A 265 -20.74 -6.54 -25.12
CA ASN A 265 -21.41 -5.34 -24.60
C ASN A 265 -21.18 -5.07 -23.09
N GLY A 266 -20.13 -5.66 -22.51
CA GLY A 266 -19.80 -5.50 -21.09
C GLY A 266 -18.53 -4.69 -20.86
N VAL A 267 -18.51 -3.97 -19.74
CA VAL A 267 -17.32 -3.38 -19.12
C VAL A 267 -17.29 -3.92 -17.70
N PHE A 268 -16.19 -4.57 -17.32
CA PHE A 268 -16.10 -5.26 -16.04
C PHE A 268 -14.98 -4.65 -15.19
N LEU A 269 -15.30 -4.48 -13.92
CA LEU A 269 -14.37 -4.08 -12.87
C LEU A 269 -13.84 -5.34 -12.16
N ILE A 270 -12.52 -5.39 -12.01
CA ILE A 270 -11.78 -6.44 -11.34
C ILE A 270 -11.04 -5.75 -10.19
N GLU A 271 -11.48 -6.01 -8.97
CA GLU A 271 -10.89 -5.45 -7.75
C GLU A 271 -9.55 -6.12 -7.44
N ASN A 272 -8.64 -5.33 -6.89
CA ASN A 272 -7.32 -5.73 -6.44
C ASN A 272 -7.15 -5.51 -4.94
N ASP A 273 -7.30 -6.57 -4.14
CA ASP A 273 -6.99 -6.49 -2.71
C ASP A 273 -5.52 -6.89 -2.47
N GLN A 274 -4.60 -5.92 -2.41
CA GLN A 274 -3.17 -6.14 -2.12
C GLN A 274 -2.52 -7.22 -3.01
N GLY A 275 -2.69 -7.09 -4.33
CA GLY A 275 -2.19 -8.03 -5.34
C GLY A 275 -3.10 -9.26 -5.59
N THR A 276 -4.26 -9.34 -4.93
CA THR A 276 -5.23 -10.43 -5.12
C THR A 276 -6.42 -9.97 -5.97
N PHE A 277 -6.41 -10.37 -7.26
CA PHE A 277 -7.46 -9.95 -8.20
C PHE A 277 -8.73 -10.80 -8.13
N SER A 278 -9.89 -10.15 -8.09
CA SER A 278 -11.20 -10.80 -8.14
C SER A 278 -12.22 -10.06 -9.01
N PHE A 279 -13.18 -10.78 -9.59
CA PHE A 279 -14.25 -10.14 -10.33
C PHE A 279 -15.22 -9.44 -9.36
N HIS A 280 -15.37 -8.13 -9.47
CA HIS A 280 -16.28 -7.36 -8.63
C HIS A 280 -17.65 -7.14 -9.28
N SER A 281 -17.72 -6.34 -10.35
CA SER A 281 -19.00 -5.93 -10.94
C SER A 281 -18.94 -5.65 -12.45
N GLU A 282 -20.13 -5.51 -13.05
CA GLU A 282 -20.30 -5.01 -14.41
C GLU A 282 -20.73 -3.53 -14.37
N ILE A 283 -19.99 -2.68 -15.07
CA ILE A 283 -20.30 -1.27 -15.22
C ILE A 283 -21.38 -1.13 -16.31
N VAL A 284 -22.57 -0.71 -15.89
CA VAL A 284 -23.77 -0.70 -16.74
C VAL A 284 -24.28 0.71 -16.99
N GLY A 285 -24.56 1.02 -18.25
CA GLY A 285 -25.21 2.27 -18.67
C GLY A 285 -26.74 2.15 -18.75
N PRO A 286 -27.42 3.23 -19.20
CA PRO A 286 -28.88 3.24 -19.37
C PRO A 286 -29.38 2.25 -20.44
N ASP A 287 -28.53 1.88 -21.38
CA ASP A 287 -28.71 0.86 -22.40
C ASP A 287 -27.41 0.06 -22.60
N SER A 288 -27.51 -1.11 -23.25
CA SER A 288 -26.36 -2.00 -23.48
C SER A 288 -25.30 -1.32 -24.37
N LEU A 289 -24.04 -1.36 -23.95
CA LEU A 289 -22.90 -0.81 -24.69
C LEU A 289 -22.73 -1.52 -26.05
N ALA A 290 -22.60 -0.81 -27.16
CA ALA A 290 -22.46 -1.46 -28.47
C ALA A 290 -20.99 -1.76 -28.82
N TRP A 291 -20.49 -2.96 -28.47
CA TRP A 291 -19.09 -3.37 -28.71
C TRP A 291 -18.08 -2.35 -28.15
N PRO A 292 -17.96 -2.24 -26.81
CA PRO A 292 -16.94 -1.40 -26.21
C PRO A 292 -15.54 -1.88 -26.65
N GLN A 293 -14.70 -0.97 -27.14
CA GLN A 293 -13.35 -1.27 -27.64
C GLN A 293 -12.23 -0.50 -26.95
N GLY A 294 -12.50 0.71 -26.47
CA GLY A 294 -11.53 1.53 -25.76
C GLY A 294 -12.11 1.95 -24.42
N VAL A 295 -11.28 1.96 -23.38
CA VAL A 295 -11.60 2.55 -22.08
C VAL A 295 -10.40 3.35 -21.58
N ARG A 296 -10.65 4.55 -21.03
CA ARG A 296 -9.63 5.37 -20.34
C ARG A 296 -10.21 5.94 -19.07
N SER A 297 -9.39 6.05 -18.04
CA SER A 297 -9.69 6.82 -16.84
C SER A 297 -9.43 8.30 -17.09
N LEU A 298 -10.23 9.15 -16.46
CA LEU A 298 -10.07 10.59 -16.45
C LEU A 298 -10.88 11.20 -15.29
N ASP A 299 -10.64 12.44 -14.89
CA ASP A 299 -11.53 13.18 -13.99
C ASP A 299 -12.28 14.24 -14.81
N VAL A 300 -13.55 13.97 -15.15
CA VAL A 300 -14.35 14.90 -15.97
C VAL A 300 -15.02 15.97 -15.11
N ASN A 301 -15.37 15.65 -13.87
CA ASN A 301 -16.21 16.47 -13.02
C ASN A 301 -15.43 17.25 -11.94
N GLY A 302 -14.12 17.03 -11.83
CA GLY A 302 -13.22 17.71 -10.90
C GLY A 302 -13.37 17.23 -9.46
N ASP A 303 -13.90 16.02 -9.23
CA ASP A 303 -14.12 15.48 -7.89
C ASP A 303 -12.94 14.64 -7.37
N SER A 304 -11.85 14.53 -8.14
CA SER A 304 -10.66 13.73 -7.84
C SER A 304 -10.93 12.23 -7.69
N ILE A 305 -12.11 11.75 -8.08
CA ILE A 305 -12.43 10.33 -8.20
C ILE A 305 -12.31 9.95 -9.68
N PRO A 306 -11.59 8.87 -10.04
CA PRO A 306 -11.47 8.50 -11.44
C PRO A 306 -12.82 8.15 -12.10
N ASP A 307 -13.20 8.94 -13.10
CA ASP A 307 -14.23 8.63 -14.07
C ASP A 307 -13.67 7.71 -15.17
N ILE A 308 -14.56 7.16 -16.01
CA ILE A 308 -14.14 6.44 -17.21
C ILE A 308 -14.89 6.87 -18.47
N ALA A 309 -14.16 6.90 -19.58
CA ALA A 309 -14.70 7.09 -20.92
C ALA A 309 -14.61 5.78 -21.73
N VAL A 310 -15.74 5.31 -22.25
CA VAL A 310 -15.85 4.04 -22.99
C VAL A 310 -16.25 4.28 -24.45
N ALA A 311 -15.39 3.88 -25.39
CA ALA A 311 -15.66 3.98 -26.82
C ALA A 311 -16.50 2.79 -27.32
N GLU A 312 -17.72 3.07 -27.78
CA GLU A 312 -18.58 2.05 -28.41
C GLU A 312 -18.24 1.90 -29.89
N GLY A 313 -17.25 1.06 -30.21
CA GLY A 313 -16.59 1.00 -31.51
C GLY A 313 -17.44 0.49 -32.67
N TYR A 314 -17.13 -0.70 -33.18
CA TYR A 314 -17.54 -1.16 -34.52
C TYR A 314 -19.04 -1.06 -34.86
N TYR A 315 -19.92 -1.20 -33.85
CA TYR A 315 -21.38 -1.07 -34.02
C TYR A 315 -21.99 0.11 -33.28
N GLY A 316 -21.19 0.84 -32.50
CA GLY A 316 -21.64 2.01 -31.78
C GLY A 316 -21.36 3.30 -32.53
N ASN A 317 -21.77 4.39 -31.90
CA ASN A 317 -21.75 5.73 -32.48
C ASN A 317 -21.53 6.83 -31.44
N LYS A 318 -21.00 6.46 -30.28
CA LYS A 318 -20.84 7.31 -29.12
C LYS A 318 -19.67 6.86 -28.24
N VAL A 319 -19.15 7.80 -27.48
CA VAL A 319 -18.31 7.54 -26.30
C VAL A 319 -19.18 7.77 -25.08
N ARG A 320 -19.18 6.83 -24.14
CA ARG A 320 -19.97 6.93 -22.91
C ARG A 320 -19.07 7.32 -21.74
N ILE A 321 -19.52 8.28 -20.95
CA ILE A 321 -18.85 8.70 -19.72
C ILE A 321 -19.59 8.10 -18.52
N PHE A 322 -18.82 7.52 -17.61
CA PHE A 322 -19.29 7.09 -16.30
C PHE A 322 -18.52 7.84 -15.23
N HIS A 323 -19.22 8.48 -14.31
CA HIS A 323 -18.58 9.14 -13.18
C HIS A 323 -18.25 8.14 -12.08
N GLY A 324 -17.03 8.21 -11.55
CA GLY A 324 -16.64 7.53 -10.34
C GLY A 324 -17.47 8.00 -9.16
N GLN A 325 -17.63 7.18 -8.14
CA GLN A 325 -18.36 7.51 -6.92
C GLN A 325 -17.53 7.08 -5.71
N PRO A 326 -17.68 7.77 -4.56
CA PRO A 326 -17.05 7.34 -3.32
C PRO A 326 -17.36 5.87 -3.01
N GLY A 327 -16.31 5.07 -2.76
CA GLY A 327 -16.40 3.63 -2.49
C GLY A 327 -16.48 2.72 -3.73
N GLY A 328 -15.90 3.14 -4.86
CA GLY A 328 -15.65 2.26 -6.03
C GLY A 328 -16.82 2.11 -7.03
N GLY A 329 -17.91 2.85 -6.82
CA GLY A 329 -19.07 2.77 -7.71
C GLY A 329 -18.89 3.58 -9.00
N PHE A 330 -19.60 3.20 -10.08
CA PHE A 330 -19.73 4.02 -11.28
C PHE A 330 -21.19 4.39 -11.56
N VAL A 331 -21.45 5.65 -11.88
CA VAL A 331 -22.77 6.14 -12.33
C VAL A 331 -22.68 6.70 -13.74
N TYR A 332 -23.78 6.65 -14.49
CA TYR A 332 -23.81 7.17 -15.85
C TYR A 332 -23.68 8.71 -15.88
N GLY A 333 -22.63 9.22 -16.53
CA GLY A 333 -22.32 10.65 -16.63
C GLY A 333 -22.77 11.30 -17.94
N GLY A 334 -22.88 10.54 -19.03
CA GLY A 334 -23.36 11.08 -20.31
C GLY A 334 -22.87 10.31 -21.53
N ASP A 335 -23.30 10.77 -22.71
CA ASP A 335 -22.89 10.22 -24.00
C ASP A 335 -22.36 11.36 -24.89
N LEU A 336 -21.13 11.21 -25.41
CA LEU A 336 -20.64 11.99 -26.55
C LEU A 336 -21.17 11.38 -27.84
N VAL A 337 -22.09 12.09 -28.50
CA VAL A 337 -22.83 11.58 -29.66
C VAL A 337 -22.26 12.09 -30.98
N GLY A 338 -22.64 11.43 -32.08
CA GLY A 338 -22.23 11.84 -33.43
C GLY A 338 -20.81 11.40 -33.79
N LEU A 339 -20.30 10.40 -33.08
CA LEU A 339 -18.99 9.76 -33.26
C LEU A 339 -19.19 8.40 -33.95
N PRO A 340 -19.36 8.33 -35.29
CA PRO A 340 -19.59 7.05 -35.95
C PRO A 340 -18.36 6.17 -35.79
N ARG A 341 -18.51 4.98 -35.18
CA ARG A 341 -17.41 4.05 -34.90
C ARG A 341 -16.20 4.73 -34.22
N PRO A 342 -16.34 5.18 -32.96
CA PRO A 342 -15.22 5.61 -32.13
C PRO A 342 -14.42 4.38 -31.71
N ASP A 343 -13.21 4.19 -32.23
CA ASP A 343 -12.44 2.97 -32.00
C ASP A 343 -11.51 3.10 -30.77
N GLN A 344 -10.92 4.28 -30.52
CA GLN A 344 -9.95 4.53 -29.44
C GLN A 344 -10.10 5.94 -28.83
N ILE A 345 -9.65 6.08 -27.57
CA ILE A 345 -9.66 7.32 -26.78
C ILE A 345 -8.27 7.50 -26.18
N GLU A 346 -7.76 8.72 -26.18
CA GLU A 346 -6.64 9.17 -25.34
C GLU A 346 -7.07 10.37 -24.49
N VAL A 347 -6.39 10.55 -23.36
CA VAL A 347 -6.67 11.58 -22.34
C VAL A 347 -5.43 12.43 -22.14
N GLY A 348 -5.61 13.74 -21.94
CA GLY A 348 -4.54 14.69 -21.66
C GLY A 348 -5.08 16.11 -21.56
N ASP A 349 -4.32 17.03 -21.00
CA ASP A 349 -4.64 18.46 -20.99
C ASP A 349 -4.04 19.12 -22.25
N PHE A 350 -4.84 19.27 -23.32
CA PHE A 350 -4.35 19.79 -24.61
C PHE A 350 -4.48 21.31 -24.73
N ASN A 351 -5.09 21.99 -23.75
CA ASN A 351 -5.22 23.45 -23.70
C ASN A 351 -4.62 24.08 -22.43
N GLN A 352 -3.88 23.31 -21.64
CA GLN A 352 -3.15 23.74 -20.46
C GLN A 352 -4.04 24.48 -19.44
N ASP A 353 -5.29 24.05 -19.32
CA ASP A 353 -6.24 24.66 -18.37
C ASP A 353 -6.36 23.89 -17.04
N GLY A 354 -5.59 22.83 -16.88
CA GLY A 354 -5.57 21.96 -15.71
C GLY A 354 -6.71 20.94 -15.67
N LEU A 355 -7.58 20.91 -16.68
CA LEU A 355 -8.65 19.92 -16.80
C LEU A 355 -8.28 18.86 -17.83
N GLN A 356 -8.75 17.63 -17.62
CA GLN A 356 -8.49 16.54 -18.54
C GLN A 356 -9.43 16.59 -19.74
N ASP A 357 -8.85 16.60 -20.94
CA ASP A 357 -9.57 16.50 -22.20
C ASP A 357 -9.52 15.06 -22.74
N ILE A 358 -10.27 14.81 -23.81
CA ILE A 358 -10.16 13.56 -24.56
C ILE A 358 -10.01 13.75 -26.06
N VAL A 359 -9.22 12.88 -26.67
CA VAL A 359 -9.11 12.74 -28.13
C VAL A 359 -9.71 11.41 -28.56
N VAL A 360 -10.67 11.47 -29.49
CA VAL A 360 -11.39 10.31 -30.01
C VAL A 360 -11.06 10.07 -31.48
N ALA A 361 -10.51 8.89 -31.79
CA ALA A 361 -10.23 8.47 -33.16
C ALA A 361 -11.29 7.49 -33.69
N GLY A 362 -11.72 7.67 -34.94
CA GLY A 362 -12.73 6.78 -35.51
C GLY A 362 -13.22 7.12 -36.91
N GLY A 363 -14.29 6.43 -37.32
CA GLY A 363 -15.03 6.70 -38.55
C GLY A 363 -15.46 5.47 -39.33
N THR A 364 -16.54 5.63 -40.10
CA THR A 364 -17.10 4.59 -40.98
C THR A 364 -16.85 4.85 -42.47
N THR A 365 -16.67 6.12 -42.85
CA THR A 365 -16.45 6.55 -44.24
C THR A 365 -15.58 7.80 -44.28
N SER A 366 -14.65 7.87 -45.24
CA SER A 366 -13.81 9.05 -45.49
C SER A 366 -14.63 10.36 -45.64
N PRO A 367 -14.20 11.47 -45.00
CA PRO A 367 -13.04 11.56 -44.12
C PRO A 367 -13.28 10.88 -42.76
N TYR A 368 -12.30 10.09 -42.32
CA TYR A 368 -12.21 9.61 -40.95
C TYR A 368 -11.83 10.78 -40.04
N TYR A 369 -11.89 10.60 -38.71
CA TYR A 369 -11.67 11.71 -37.79
C TYR A 369 -10.77 11.34 -36.62
N VAL A 370 -10.06 12.35 -36.16
CA VAL A 370 -9.58 12.49 -34.78
C VAL A 370 -10.23 13.76 -34.23
N ARG A 371 -10.93 13.66 -33.10
CA ARG A 371 -11.72 14.77 -32.53
C ARG A 371 -11.30 15.00 -31.09
N LEU A 372 -10.95 16.24 -30.77
CA LEU A 372 -10.73 16.72 -29.42
C LEU A 372 -12.07 17.11 -28.79
N TYR A 373 -12.22 16.78 -27.51
CA TYR A 373 -13.25 17.28 -26.62
C TYR A 373 -12.56 17.83 -25.38
N LEU A 374 -12.75 19.12 -25.10
CA LEU A 374 -12.09 19.80 -23.99
C LEU A 374 -12.86 19.58 -22.70
N GLY A 375 -12.15 19.41 -21.58
CA GLY A 375 -12.67 19.54 -20.24
C GLY A 375 -13.30 20.91 -20.03
N SER A 376 -14.19 21.02 -19.04
CA SER A 376 -14.71 22.32 -18.66
C SER A 376 -15.00 22.37 -17.16
N PRO A 377 -14.93 23.57 -16.53
CA PRO A 377 -15.25 23.72 -15.10
C PRO A 377 -16.68 23.33 -14.73
N ALA A 378 -17.55 23.12 -15.72
CA ALA A 378 -18.91 22.64 -15.52
C ALA A 378 -18.99 21.10 -15.36
N GLY A 379 -17.85 20.41 -15.34
CA GLY A 379 -17.77 18.96 -15.19
C GLY A 379 -18.22 18.19 -16.42
N VAL A 380 -18.02 18.74 -17.61
CA VAL A 380 -18.45 18.16 -18.89
C VAL A 380 -17.43 18.36 -19.99
N LEU A 381 -17.41 17.43 -20.94
CA LEU A 381 -16.59 17.51 -22.15
C LEU A 381 -17.29 18.30 -23.27
N VAL A 382 -16.65 19.36 -23.77
CA VAL A 382 -17.16 20.23 -24.82
C VAL A 382 -16.43 19.99 -26.16
N PRO A 383 -17.11 20.05 -27.32
CA PRO A 383 -16.45 19.79 -28.60
C PRO A 383 -15.33 20.79 -28.93
N GLY A 384 -14.12 20.29 -29.18
CA GLY A 384 -12.96 21.03 -29.65
C GLY A 384 -12.71 20.86 -31.16
N VAL A 385 -11.44 20.81 -31.55
CA VAL A 385 -11.02 20.67 -32.95
C VAL A 385 -11.29 19.27 -33.52
N SER A 386 -11.64 19.22 -34.81
CA SER A 386 -11.82 17.96 -35.56
C SER A 386 -10.86 17.90 -36.74
N LEU A 387 -9.98 16.90 -36.74
CA LEU A 387 -8.98 16.66 -37.76
C LEU A 387 -9.47 15.59 -38.75
N PRO A 388 -9.57 15.90 -40.06
CA PRO A 388 -10.01 14.94 -41.05
C PRO A 388 -8.84 14.10 -41.57
N PHE A 389 -9.01 12.78 -41.59
CA PHE A 389 -8.03 11.83 -42.14
C PHE A 389 -8.55 11.15 -43.42
N PRO A 390 -7.67 10.94 -44.42
CA PRO A 390 -8.05 10.29 -45.67
C PRO A 390 -8.30 8.78 -45.50
N ASP A 391 -7.63 8.15 -44.53
CA ASP A 391 -7.72 6.73 -44.20
C ASP A 391 -8.03 6.53 -42.71
N VAL A 392 -8.32 5.29 -42.32
CA VAL A 392 -8.68 4.92 -40.94
C VAL A 392 -7.48 5.23 -40.02
N PRO A 393 -7.61 6.18 -39.08
CA PRO A 393 -6.60 6.40 -38.05
C PRO A 393 -6.61 5.20 -37.08
N ALA A 394 -5.43 4.79 -36.64
CA ALA A 394 -5.29 3.85 -35.54
C ALA A 394 -5.41 4.55 -34.18
N LYS A 395 -5.02 3.86 -33.11
CA LYS A 395 -4.84 4.46 -31.78
C LYS A 395 -3.84 5.63 -31.87
N PRO A 396 -4.27 6.89 -31.63
CA PRO A 396 -3.34 8.01 -31.56
C PRO A 396 -2.47 7.88 -30.30
N ALA A 397 -1.29 8.49 -30.30
CA ALA A 397 -0.50 8.70 -29.09
C ALA A 397 -0.36 10.20 -28.84
N CYS A 398 -0.30 10.59 -27.58
CA CYS A 398 -0.12 11.97 -27.15
C CYS A 398 1.11 12.08 -26.25
N ALA A 399 1.97 13.05 -26.55
CA ALA A 399 3.17 13.42 -25.81
C ALA A 399 3.68 14.75 -26.39
N ASP A 400 4.61 15.43 -25.73
CA ASP A 400 5.36 16.51 -26.37
C ASP A 400 6.41 15.90 -27.30
N PHE A 401 6.11 15.82 -28.59
CA PHE A 401 7.05 15.28 -29.58
C PHE A 401 7.98 16.36 -30.12
N THR A 402 7.65 17.65 -29.94
CA THR A 402 8.40 18.78 -30.51
C THR A 402 9.26 19.55 -29.50
N GLY A 403 9.25 19.16 -28.24
CA GLY A 403 10.02 19.76 -27.15
C GLY A 403 9.55 21.18 -26.82
N ASP A 404 8.27 21.50 -27.03
CA ASP A 404 7.73 22.85 -26.82
C ASP A 404 6.78 22.98 -25.63
N GLY A 405 6.64 21.92 -24.83
CA GLY A 405 5.82 21.87 -23.63
C GLY A 405 4.31 21.69 -23.90
N ALA A 406 3.86 21.63 -25.15
CA ALA A 406 2.47 21.35 -25.49
C ALA A 406 2.27 19.88 -25.89
N LEU A 407 1.12 19.29 -25.53
CA LEU A 407 0.80 17.94 -25.97
C LEU A 407 0.53 17.92 -27.49
N ASP A 408 1.29 17.10 -28.20
CA ASP A 408 1.15 16.83 -29.62
C ASP A 408 0.38 15.52 -29.87
N LEU A 409 -0.06 15.30 -31.11
CA LEU A 409 -0.69 14.04 -31.53
C LEU A 409 0.13 13.32 -32.61
N LEU A 410 0.53 12.09 -32.31
CA LEU A 410 1.07 11.14 -33.27
C LEU A 410 -0.04 10.23 -33.80
N VAL A 411 -0.36 10.38 -35.08
CA VAL A 411 -1.43 9.62 -35.73
C VAL A 411 -0.87 8.79 -36.88
N SER A 412 -1.03 7.48 -36.78
CA SER A 412 -0.85 6.56 -37.91
C SER A 412 -2.18 6.31 -38.61
N ALA A 413 -2.27 6.64 -39.90
CA ALA A 413 -3.44 6.39 -40.72
C ALA A 413 -3.07 5.60 -41.98
N GLY A 414 -3.88 4.61 -42.35
CA GLY A 414 -3.64 3.90 -43.61
C GLY A 414 -4.28 2.53 -43.74
N SER A 415 -3.85 1.83 -44.79
CA SER A 415 -4.16 0.43 -45.07
C SER A 415 -3.01 -0.49 -44.63
N PRO A 416 -3.24 -1.81 -44.51
CA PRO A 416 -2.15 -2.78 -44.30
C PRO A 416 -1.04 -2.76 -45.37
N SER A 417 -1.26 -2.09 -46.51
CA SER A 417 -0.30 -1.99 -47.64
C SER A 417 0.26 -0.59 -47.90
N SER A 418 -0.19 0.43 -47.15
CA SER A 418 0.26 1.81 -47.25
C SER A 418 -0.20 2.59 -46.03
N GLY A 419 0.72 3.18 -45.26
CA GLY A 419 0.39 4.03 -44.12
C GLY A 419 1.14 5.35 -44.16
N GLU A 420 0.63 6.31 -43.40
CA GLU A 420 1.26 7.58 -43.09
C GLU A 420 1.30 7.72 -41.57
N LEU A 421 2.47 8.02 -41.05
CA LEU A 421 2.65 8.46 -39.67
C LEU A 421 2.76 9.98 -39.72
N SER A 422 1.94 10.68 -38.94
CA SER A 422 1.88 12.15 -38.91
C SER A 422 1.95 12.66 -37.48
N VAL A 423 2.79 13.67 -37.26
CA VAL A 423 2.85 14.45 -36.01
C VAL A 423 2.04 15.71 -36.22
N TRP A 424 1.06 15.93 -35.34
CA TRP A 424 0.23 17.11 -35.31
C TRP A 424 0.60 17.91 -34.06
N LYS A 425 1.27 19.03 -34.29
CA LYS A 425 1.76 19.89 -33.23
C LYS A 425 0.61 20.63 -32.54
N GLY A 426 0.55 20.51 -31.22
CA GLY A 426 -0.34 21.27 -30.35
C GLY A 426 0.07 22.74 -30.28
N ASP A 427 -0.90 23.63 -30.03
CA ASP A 427 -0.62 25.06 -29.78
C ASP A 427 -0.79 25.46 -28.31
N GLY A 428 -1.00 24.49 -27.42
CA GLY A 428 -1.28 24.72 -25.99
C GLY A 428 -2.65 25.34 -25.72
N ALA A 429 -3.51 25.54 -26.73
CA ALA A 429 -4.85 26.10 -26.60
C ALA A 429 -5.94 25.17 -27.18
N GLY A 430 -5.64 23.88 -27.32
CA GLY A 430 -6.52 22.86 -27.91
C GLY A 430 -6.59 22.89 -29.45
N GLY A 431 -5.67 23.59 -30.12
CA GLY A 431 -5.48 23.59 -31.56
C GLY A 431 -4.37 22.65 -32.00
N PHE A 432 -4.49 22.13 -33.23
CA PHE A 432 -3.46 21.28 -33.85
C PHE A 432 -3.13 21.71 -35.27
N SER A 433 -1.86 21.60 -35.64
CA SER A 433 -1.38 21.80 -36.99
C SER A 433 -0.48 20.65 -37.44
N LEU A 434 -0.58 20.24 -38.71
CA LEU A 434 0.30 19.19 -39.23
C LEU A 434 1.75 19.70 -39.22
N HIS A 435 2.60 19.03 -38.46
CA HIS A 435 4.01 19.41 -38.27
C HIS A 435 4.94 18.60 -39.17
N SER A 436 4.88 17.29 -39.05
CA SER A 436 5.69 16.36 -39.85
C SER A 436 4.85 15.16 -40.30
N SER A 437 5.24 14.53 -41.41
CA SER A 437 4.70 13.23 -41.78
C SER A 437 5.69 12.39 -42.55
N MET A 438 5.58 11.06 -42.38
CA MET A 438 6.42 10.09 -43.07
C MET A 438 5.57 8.93 -43.61
N ALA A 439 5.91 8.49 -44.81
CA ALA A 439 5.30 7.31 -45.40
C ALA A 439 5.86 6.05 -44.73
N VAL A 440 4.97 5.21 -44.22
CA VAL A 440 5.30 3.91 -43.62
C VAL A 440 4.68 2.78 -44.44
N SER A 441 5.28 1.59 -44.35
CA SER A 441 4.90 0.44 -45.18
C SER A 441 3.57 -0.21 -44.81
N ASN A 442 2.94 0.19 -43.69
CA ASN A 442 1.78 -0.47 -43.11
C ASN A 442 1.11 0.45 -42.07
N ASN A 443 -0.21 0.27 -41.86
CA ASN A 443 -0.91 0.84 -40.70
C ASN A 443 -0.47 0.09 -39.42
N PHE A 444 -0.30 0.81 -38.32
CA PHE A 444 0.07 0.28 -36.99
C PHE A 444 -1.20 0.23 -36.14
N HIS A 445 -1.50 -0.89 -35.47
CA HIS A 445 -2.74 -0.97 -34.70
C HIS A 445 -2.65 -0.24 -33.35
N CYS A 446 -1.44 -0.20 -32.77
CA CYS A 446 -1.12 0.47 -31.53
C CYS A 446 0.32 1.01 -31.66
N ASN A 447 0.52 2.28 -31.29
CA ASN A 447 1.83 2.92 -31.24
C ASN A 447 2.25 3.01 -29.77
N ALA A 448 3.49 2.68 -29.46
CA ALA A 448 4.06 2.81 -28.13
C ALA A 448 5.12 3.91 -28.19
N VAL A 449 5.03 4.89 -27.28
CA VAL A 449 5.90 6.07 -27.28
C VAL A 449 6.53 6.26 -25.91
N GLY A 450 7.74 6.82 -25.90
CA GLY A 450 8.55 7.11 -24.71
C GLY A 450 9.99 7.40 -25.15
N ASP A 451 10.80 7.99 -24.28
CA ASP A 451 12.22 8.25 -24.55
C ASP A 451 13.02 6.93 -24.53
N LEU A 452 13.25 6.29 -25.68
CA LEU A 452 13.78 4.93 -25.79
C LEU A 452 15.32 4.89 -25.94
N ASP A 453 15.99 6.03 -26.08
CA ASP A 453 17.46 6.09 -26.07
C ASP A 453 18.06 7.04 -25.03
N GLY A 454 17.24 7.68 -24.21
CA GLY A 454 17.65 8.50 -23.07
C GLY A 454 18.10 9.91 -23.49
N ASP A 455 17.73 10.37 -24.68
CA ASP A 455 18.10 11.70 -25.16
C ASP A 455 17.11 12.79 -24.75
N GLY A 456 16.06 12.44 -24.01
CA GLY A 456 15.02 13.35 -23.55
C GLY A 456 13.88 13.53 -24.55
N ASP A 457 13.99 12.99 -25.76
CA ASP A 457 12.99 13.13 -26.80
C ASP A 457 12.08 11.89 -26.90
N ILE A 458 10.78 12.11 -27.05
CA ILE A 458 9.83 10.98 -27.10
C ILE A 458 9.92 10.23 -28.43
N ASP A 459 10.37 8.97 -28.37
CA ASP A 459 10.50 8.05 -29.50
C ASP A 459 9.23 7.24 -29.79
N LEU A 460 9.27 6.46 -30.88
CA LEU A 460 8.18 5.57 -31.30
C LEU A 460 8.66 4.13 -31.51
N CYS A 461 8.05 3.18 -30.81
CA CYS A 461 8.04 1.76 -31.18
C CYS A 461 6.73 1.38 -31.88
N ALA A 462 6.85 0.84 -33.11
CA ALA A 462 5.71 0.46 -33.92
C ALA A 462 5.81 -1.00 -34.44
N PRO A 463 4.73 -1.81 -34.33
CA PRO A 463 4.68 -3.18 -34.85
C PRO A 463 4.56 -3.21 -36.38
N ILE A 464 5.31 -4.08 -37.06
CA ILE A 464 5.09 -4.29 -38.50
C ILE A 464 4.03 -5.39 -38.72
N ASN A 465 2.78 -4.97 -38.90
CA ASN A 465 1.65 -5.86 -39.17
C ASN A 465 1.94 -6.85 -40.31
N GLY A 466 1.69 -8.14 -40.06
CA GLY A 466 1.97 -9.23 -41.02
C GLY A 466 3.44 -9.65 -41.13
N GLN A 467 4.33 -9.08 -40.32
CA GLN A 467 5.75 -9.45 -40.21
C GLN A 467 6.09 -9.79 -38.76
N SER A 468 7.26 -10.39 -38.56
CA SER A 468 7.81 -10.70 -37.24
C SER A 468 8.85 -9.66 -36.83
N GLN A 469 8.45 -8.39 -36.86
CA GLN A 469 9.35 -7.26 -36.68
C GLN A 469 8.64 -6.06 -36.06
N TYR A 470 9.36 -5.36 -35.18
CA TYR A 470 9.01 -4.04 -34.69
C TYR A 470 10.06 -3.04 -35.19
N ARG A 471 9.69 -1.77 -35.29
CA ARG A 471 10.63 -0.68 -35.57
C ARG A 471 10.58 0.34 -34.46
N VAL A 472 11.76 0.73 -34.00
CA VAL A 472 11.95 1.86 -33.12
C VAL A 472 12.40 3.02 -34.00
N TYR A 473 11.59 4.06 -34.11
CA TYR A 473 11.92 5.30 -34.82
C TYR A 473 12.38 6.33 -33.80
N TRP A 474 13.59 6.82 -34.00
CA TRP A 474 14.19 7.85 -33.15
C TRP A 474 13.62 9.21 -33.50
N ASN A 475 13.18 9.96 -32.49
CA ASN A 475 12.89 11.38 -32.63
C ASN A 475 14.21 12.17 -32.65
N ASP A 476 14.20 13.38 -33.21
CA ASP A 476 15.36 14.27 -33.24
C ASP A 476 15.15 15.53 -32.40
N GLY A 477 14.24 15.44 -31.43
CA GLY A 477 13.75 16.53 -30.59
C GLY A 477 12.86 17.56 -31.29
N SER A 478 12.67 17.41 -32.60
CA SER A 478 11.81 18.31 -33.37
C SER A 478 10.50 17.67 -33.81
N GLY A 479 10.16 16.48 -33.33
CA GLY A 479 8.99 15.72 -33.81
C GLY A 479 9.20 15.15 -35.22
N THR A 480 10.46 14.93 -35.61
CA THR A 480 10.83 14.30 -36.88
C THR A 480 11.42 12.92 -36.63
N PHE A 481 10.69 11.88 -37.04
CA PHE A 481 11.07 10.49 -36.80
C PHE A 481 12.00 9.91 -37.89
N GLY A 482 13.16 9.39 -37.50
CA GLY A 482 14.10 8.64 -38.33
C GLY A 482 15.58 8.98 -38.05
N PRO A 483 16.54 8.04 -38.22
CA PRO A 483 16.43 6.67 -38.73
C PRO A 483 15.70 5.72 -37.76
N TYR A 484 15.50 4.45 -38.15
CA TYR A 484 14.86 3.46 -37.29
C TYR A 484 15.75 2.24 -37.05
N GLU A 485 15.65 1.66 -35.86
CA GLU A 485 16.16 0.33 -35.51
C GLU A 485 15.08 -0.74 -35.78
N THR A 486 15.47 -1.96 -36.13
CA THR A 486 14.53 -3.08 -36.31
C THR A 486 14.75 -4.13 -35.24
N LEU A 487 13.71 -4.39 -34.44
CA LEU A 487 13.66 -5.48 -33.47
C LEU A 487 13.01 -6.69 -34.10
N SER A 488 13.64 -7.86 -33.96
CA SER A 488 13.09 -9.11 -34.49
C SER A 488 12.06 -9.69 -33.53
N GLY A 489 10.82 -9.87 -33.98
CA GLY A 489 9.79 -10.59 -33.26
C GLY A 489 9.87 -12.11 -33.48
N LEU A 490 9.15 -12.87 -32.66
CA LEU A 490 9.07 -14.34 -32.75
C LEU A 490 7.86 -14.86 -33.55
N ALA A 491 6.85 -14.00 -33.74
CA ALA A 491 5.63 -14.30 -34.51
C ALA A 491 5.09 -12.99 -35.13
N GLU A 492 3.85 -12.93 -35.61
CA GLU A 492 3.30 -11.70 -36.21
C GLU A 492 3.20 -10.60 -35.15
N SER A 493 3.85 -9.46 -35.37
CA SER A 493 3.83 -8.32 -34.45
C SER A 493 2.44 -7.69 -34.37
N TYR A 494 1.98 -7.35 -33.15
CA TYR A 494 0.62 -6.83 -32.95
C TYR A 494 0.57 -5.48 -32.24
N PHE A 495 1.07 -5.38 -31.00
CA PHE A 495 1.25 -4.11 -30.28
C PHE A 495 2.50 -4.14 -29.42
N ALA A 496 2.93 -2.96 -28.97
CA ALA A 496 4.00 -2.78 -28.01
C ALA A 496 3.51 -1.92 -26.85
N LEU A 497 4.18 -2.01 -25.70
CA LEU A 497 4.06 -1.10 -24.56
C LEU A 497 5.46 -0.63 -24.18
N VAL A 498 5.55 0.61 -23.68
CA VAL A 498 6.77 1.21 -23.14
C VAL A 498 6.58 1.38 -21.63
N GLY A 499 7.60 1.04 -20.85
CA GLY A 499 7.61 1.27 -19.41
C GLY A 499 8.89 0.74 -18.77
N ASN A 500 9.28 1.30 -17.63
CA ASN A 500 10.42 0.84 -16.85
C ASN A 500 10.06 -0.46 -16.09
N LEU A 501 10.60 -1.60 -16.53
CA LEU A 501 10.29 -2.93 -15.96
C LEU A 501 11.40 -3.44 -15.03
N ASP A 502 12.58 -2.85 -15.06
CA ASP A 502 13.72 -3.30 -14.26
C ASP A 502 14.26 -2.25 -13.28
N GLY A 503 13.53 -1.15 -13.13
CA GLY A 503 13.85 -0.05 -12.23
C GLY A 503 14.88 0.93 -12.79
N ARG A 504 15.35 0.77 -14.03
CA ARG A 504 16.35 1.66 -14.65
C ARG A 504 15.73 2.85 -15.37
N ALA A 505 16.48 3.95 -15.48
CA ALA A 505 15.98 5.19 -16.07
C ALA A 505 15.51 5.04 -17.53
N ALA A 506 16.11 4.13 -18.30
CA ALA A 506 15.71 3.89 -19.68
C ALA A 506 14.49 2.97 -19.76
N PRO A 507 13.42 3.37 -20.45
CA PRO A 507 12.22 2.57 -20.52
C PRO A 507 12.40 1.34 -21.42
N ASP A 508 11.76 0.25 -21.00
CA ASP A 508 11.78 -1.06 -21.63
C ASP A 508 10.60 -1.26 -22.59
N LEU A 509 10.66 -2.33 -23.37
CA LEU A 509 9.63 -2.69 -24.34
C LEU A 509 8.99 -4.04 -24.06
N VAL A 510 7.66 -4.06 -23.95
CA VAL A 510 6.84 -5.28 -24.03
C VAL A 510 6.29 -5.43 -25.44
N LEU A 511 6.80 -6.40 -26.20
CA LEU A 511 6.41 -6.66 -27.59
C LEU A 511 5.45 -7.86 -27.69
N VAL A 512 4.20 -7.62 -28.07
CA VAL A 512 3.14 -8.64 -28.06
C VAL A 512 2.87 -9.20 -29.45
N ASN A 513 3.04 -10.50 -29.61
CA ASN A 513 2.98 -11.18 -30.90
C ASN A 513 1.78 -12.15 -31.01
N HIS A 514 1.26 -12.29 -32.23
CA HIS A 514 0.25 -13.26 -32.63
C HIS A 514 0.84 -14.39 -33.48
N GLY A 515 0.52 -15.64 -33.13
CA GLY A 515 0.84 -16.77 -33.99
C GLY A 515 -0.22 -17.00 -35.06
N GLN A 516 0.16 -16.96 -36.34
CA GLN A 516 -0.71 -17.36 -37.46
C GLN A 516 -1.10 -18.86 -37.42
N ASN A 517 -0.43 -19.67 -36.59
CA ASN A 517 -0.72 -21.10 -36.34
C ASN A 517 -0.44 -21.53 -34.88
N LEU A 518 -0.22 -20.59 -33.96
CA LEU A 518 0.07 -20.90 -32.56
C LEU A 518 -1.23 -20.83 -31.75
N THR A 519 -1.42 -21.78 -30.85
CA THR A 519 -2.51 -21.80 -29.87
C THR A 519 -2.25 -20.88 -28.68
N GLU A 520 -1.16 -20.13 -28.70
CA GLU A 520 -0.60 -19.33 -27.61
C GLU A 520 -0.19 -17.96 -28.17
N ALA A 521 -0.45 -16.87 -27.42
CA ALA A 521 0.20 -15.58 -27.69
C ALA A 521 1.44 -15.47 -26.82
N HIS A 522 2.46 -14.84 -27.39
CA HIS A 522 3.74 -14.66 -26.73
C HIS A 522 4.00 -13.16 -26.65
N PHE A 523 4.27 -12.66 -25.45
CA PHE A 523 4.94 -11.38 -25.33
C PHE A 523 6.41 -11.59 -25.05
N ILE A 524 7.18 -10.59 -25.48
CA ILE A 524 8.62 -10.56 -25.39
C ILE A 524 8.97 -9.30 -24.61
N VAL A 525 9.78 -9.44 -23.58
CA VAL A 525 10.37 -8.30 -22.89
C VAL A 525 11.74 -8.02 -23.52
N HIS A 526 11.96 -6.79 -23.94
CA HIS A 526 13.27 -6.24 -24.28
C HIS A 526 13.60 -5.19 -23.23
N LEU A 527 14.63 -5.46 -22.42
CA LEU A 527 15.16 -4.48 -21.49
C LEU A 527 16.08 -3.52 -22.24
N ASN A 528 15.98 -2.25 -21.93
CA ASN A 528 16.82 -1.22 -22.50
C ASN A 528 18.06 -1.05 -21.62
N ASN A 529 19.15 -1.71 -22.01
CA ASN A 529 20.44 -1.55 -21.31
C ASN A 529 21.18 -0.29 -21.78
N ARG A 530 20.52 0.65 -22.49
CA ARG A 530 21.08 1.97 -22.73
C ARG A 530 20.87 2.76 -21.45
N SER A 531 21.94 3.10 -20.75
CA SER A 531 21.84 4.04 -19.65
C SER A 531 21.83 5.45 -20.19
N ARG A 532 21.00 6.31 -19.59
CA ARG A 532 21.09 7.76 -19.76
C ARG A 532 22.48 8.18 -19.25
N ASP A 533 23.32 8.71 -20.12
CA ASP A 533 24.70 9.10 -19.83
C ASP A 533 25.01 10.35 -20.65
N CYS A 534 24.53 11.48 -20.15
CA CYS A 534 24.51 12.72 -20.90
C CYS A 534 25.92 13.36 -21.04
N ASN A 535 26.90 12.99 -20.21
CA ASN A 535 28.31 13.37 -20.41
C ASN A 535 29.11 12.37 -21.25
N GLY A 536 28.54 11.21 -21.57
CA GLY A 536 29.18 10.15 -22.34
C GLY A 536 30.44 9.59 -21.67
N ASN A 537 30.49 9.60 -20.33
CA ASN A 537 31.64 9.11 -19.57
C ASN A 537 31.61 7.58 -19.35
N GLY A 538 30.48 6.93 -19.68
CA GLY A 538 30.22 5.51 -19.51
C GLY A 538 29.64 5.14 -18.14
N VAL A 539 29.30 6.11 -17.30
CA VAL A 539 28.60 6.01 -16.01
C VAL A 539 27.20 6.58 -16.22
N PRO A 540 26.14 5.86 -15.83
CA PRO A 540 24.78 6.36 -15.88
C PRO A 540 24.58 7.66 -15.08
N ASP A 541 23.65 8.51 -15.52
CA ASP A 541 23.31 9.80 -14.91
C ASP A 541 22.86 9.66 -13.45
N ASP A 542 22.09 8.63 -13.12
CA ASP A 542 21.67 8.28 -11.76
C ASP A 542 22.85 7.87 -10.87
N GLU A 543 23.83 7.17 -11.44
CA GLU A 543 25.07 6.82 -10.74
C GLU A 543 26.00 8.04 -10.60
N ASP A 544 26.01 8.96 -11.57
CA ASP A 544 26.70 10.25 -11.47
C ASP A 544 26.12 11.11 -10.33
N ILE A 545 24.78 11.16 -10.20
CA ILE A 545 24.08 11.83 -9.08
C ILE A 545 24.42 11.16 -7.75
N ALA A 546 24.35 9.83 -7.67
CA ALA A 546 24.74 9.08 -6.47
C ALA A 546 26.21 9.32 -6.08
N ASN A 547 27.06 9.59 -7.07
CA ASN A 547 28.47 9.95 -6.89
C ASN A 547 28.70 11.46 -6.64
N GLY A 548 27.63 12.23 -6.43
CA GLY A 548 27.65 13.62 -5.98
C GLY A 548 27.51 14.66 -7.08
N MET A 549 27.01 14.29 -8.26
CA MET A 549 26.51 15.29 -9.20
C MET A 549 25.20 15.91 -8.66
N PRO A 550 25.04 17.25 -8.73
CA PRO A 550 23.79 17.91 -8.37
C PRO A 550 22.64 17.50 -9.29
N ASP A 551 21.48 17.26 -8.67
CA ASP A 551 20.16 17.09 -9.28
C ASP A 551 19.17 17.76 -8.32
N CYS A 552 18.85 19.03 -8.58
CA CYS A 552 18.07 19.85 -7.65
C CYS A 552 16.55 19.65 -7.82
N ASN A 553 16.11 19.31 -9.03
CA ASN A 553 14.70 19.13 -9.39
C ASN A 553 14.25 17.67 -9.19
N GLY A 554 15.19 16.76 -8.91
CA GLY A 554 14.95 15.36 -8.56
C GLY A 554 14.48 14.52 -9.74
N ASN A 555 14.74 14.96 -10.97
CA ASN A 555 14.27 14.31 -12.19
C ASN A 555 15.16 13.10 -12.60
N GLY A 556 16.23 12.81 -11.85
CA GLY A 556 17.17 11.73 -12.14
C GLY A 556 18.18 12.08 -13.24
N ILE A 557 18.30 13.38 -13.58
CA ILE A 557 19.20 13.94 -14.57
C ILE A 557 20.10 14.95 -13.85
N PRO A 558 21.43 14.89 -14.02
CA PRO A 558 22.30 15.92 -13.45
C PRO A 558 21.96 17.33 -13.97
N ASP A 559 21.99 18.34 -13.10
CA ASP A 559 21.67 19.75 -13.42
C ASP A 559 22.43 20.27 -14.66
N TYR A 560 23.68 19.84 -14.85
CA TYR A 560 24.48 20.27 -16.00
C TYR A 560 23.92 19.74 -17.33
N CYS A 561 23.22 18.61 -17.31
CA CYS A 561 22.59 18.04 -18.49
C CYS A 561 21.31 18.75 -18.83
N ASP A 562 20.51 19.09 -17.84
CA ASP A 562 19.34 19.92 -18.04
C ASP A 562 19.70 21.26 -18.69
N MET A 563 20.80 21.89 -18.27
CA MET A 563 21.23 23.17 -18.85
C MET A 563 21.96 23.06 -20.19
N TRP A 564 22.91 22.11 -20.32
CA TRP A 564 23.89 22.14 -21.42
C TRP A 564 23.74 21.03 -22.45
N VAL A 565 23.04 19.94 -22.11
CA VAL A 565 22.85 18.80 -23.00
C VAL A 565 21.45 18.85 -23.60
N TYR A 566 20.43 18.88 -22.74
CA TYR A 566 19.02 18.86 -23.12
C TYR A 566 18.46 20.28 -23.30
N GLY A 567 18.98 21.27 -22.55
CA GLY A 567 18.50 22.65 -22.62
C GLY A 567 17.08 22.82 -22.06
N THR A 568 16.68 21.92 -21.17
CA THR A 568 15.41 21.90 -20.45
C THR A 568 15.37 22.94 -19.32
N SER A 569 16.53 23.34 -18.79
CA SER A 569 16.63 24.37 -17.76
C SER A 569 17.50 25.56 -18.18
N THR A 570 17.19 26.73 -17.61
CA THR A 570 17.83 28.01 -17.91
C THR A 570 18.83 28.37 -16.80
N ASP A 571 19.96 29.02 -17.15
CA ASP A 571 20.91 29.62 -16.20
C ASP A 571 21.23 31.04 -16.69
N CYS A 572 20.29 31.93 -16.43
CA CYS A 572 20.31 33.29 -16.93
C CYS A 572 21.36 34.15 -16.21
N ASN A 573 21.62 33.85 -14.93
CA ASN A 573 22.59 34.56 -14.10
C ASN A 573 24.04 34.05 -14.29
N ALA A 574 24.21 32.95 -15.03
CA ALA A 574 25.46 32.29 -15.42
C ALA A 574 26.32 31.81 -14.24
N ASN A 575 25.70 31.38 -13.14
CA ASN A 575 26.38 30.85 -11.96
C ASN A 575 26.67 29.34 -12.06
N ASN A 576 26.21 28.67 -13.12
CA ASN A 576 26.24 27.21 -13.36
C ASN A 576 25.32 26.39 -12.44
N THR A 577 24.26 27.00 -11.97
CA THR A 577 23.15 26.40 -11.24
C THR A 577 21.88 26.78 -12.02
N PRO A 578 20.97 25.82 -12.30
CA PRO A 578 19.72 26.16 -12.97
C PRO A 578 18.92 27.21 -12.19
N ASP A 579 18.24 28.12 -12.89
CA ASP A 579 17.50 29.23 -12.28
C ASP A 579 16.39 28.71 -11.35
N GLU A 580 15.73 27.61 -11.71
CA GLU A 580 14.77 26.89 -10.87
C GLU A 580 15.38 26.39 -9.54
N CYS A 581 16.65 25.98 -9.55
CA CYS A 581 17.37 25.60 -8.34
C CYS A 581 17.72 26.81 -7.49
N ASP A 582 18.06 27.93 -8.12
CA ASP A 582 18.36 29.19 -7.43
C ASP A 582 17.10 29.70 -6.72
N ILE A 583 15.94 29.69 -7.40
CA ILE A 583 14.65 30.07 -6.82
C ILE A 583 14.22 29.11 -5.71
N ALA A 584 14.40 27.79 -5.89
CA ALA A 584 14.07 26.80 -4.85
C ALA A 584 14.93 26.99 -3.58
N ASN A 585 16.18 27.44 -3.73
CA ASN A 585 17.07 27.73 -2.62
C ASN A 585 16.82 29.11 -2.00
N ASP A 586 16.44 30.10 -2.81
CA ASP A 586 16.14 31.46 -2.39
C ASP A 586 14.96 32.04 -3.19
N PRO A 587 13.72 31.86 -2.70
CA PRO A 587 12.52 32.38 -3.37
C PRO A 587 12.48 33.90 -3.52
N SER A 588 13.38 34.65 -2.84
CA SER A 588 13.48 36.10 -3.00
C SER A 588 14.15 36.53 -4.31
N LEU A 589 14.61 35.57 -5.11
CA LEU A 589 15.18 35.81 -6.43
C LEU A 589 14.12 35.95 -7.53
N ASP A 590 12.86 35.61 -7.27
CA ASP A 590 11.71 35.69 -8.19
C ASP A 590 10.52 36.36 -7.45
N CYS A 591 10.61 37.67 -7.27
CA CYS A 591 9.61 38.44 -6.52
C CYS A 591 8.27 38.58 -7.27
N ASP A 592 8.30 38.59 -8.60
CA ASP A 592 7.09 38.67 -9.44
C ASP A 592 6.45 37.29 -9.72
N GLN A 593 7.08 36.20 -9.24
CA GLN A 593 6.62 34.82 -9.29
C GLN A 593 6.35 34.33 -10.72
N ASN A 594 7.10 34.85 -11.68
CA ASN A 594 6.94 34.49 -13.08
C ASN A 594 7.75 33.23 -13.45
N GLY A 595 8.54 32.68 -12.52
CA GLY A 595 9.38 31.49 -12.72
C GLY A 595 10.76 31.79 -13.31
N GLU A 596 11.10 33.06 -13.52
CA GLU A 596 12.43 33.55 -13.93
C GLU A 596 13.02 34.41 -12.81
N ILE A 597 14.33 34.33 -12.59
CA ILE A 597 14.98 35.20 -11.59
C ILE A 597 14.86 36.67 -12.04
N ASP A 598 14.45 37.57 -11.15
CA ASP A 598 14.19 39.00 -11.45
C ASP A 598 15.38 39.70 -12.14
N SER A 599 16.60 39.29 -11.78
CA SER A 599 17.84 39.83 -12.40
C SER A 599 18.00 39.51 -13.89
N CYS A 600 17.21 38.57 -14.39
CA CYS A 600 17.21 38.06 -15.74
C CYS A 600 16.03 38.56 -16.57
N ASP A 601 15.09 39.28 -15.96
CA ASP A 601 14.02 39.95 -16.66
C ASP A 601 14.61 40.93 -17.70
N PRO A 602 14.11 40.93 -18.96
CA PRO A 602 14.50 41.89 -19.98
C PRO A 602 14.26 43.38 -19.64
N ASN A 603 13.43 43.74 -18.65
CA ASN A 603 13.31 45.12 -18.13
C ASN A 603 12.96 45.15 -16.64
N PRO A 604 13.92 44.92 -15.74
CA PRO A 604 13.61 44.92 -14.34
C PRO A 604 13.46 46.38 -13.88
N SER A 605 12.26 46.71 -13.41
CA SER A 605 11.85 48.07 -13.07
C SER A 605 12.33 48.40 -11.65
N ASP A 606 13.14 49.45 -11.51
CA ASP A 606 13.51 50.06 -10.22
C ASP A 606 13.28 51.57 -10.39
N CYS A 607 12.02 51.97 -10.24
CA CYS A 607 11.58 53.32 -10.57
C CYS A 607 12.01 54.34 -9.50
N ASN A 608 12.14 53.91 -8.24
CA ASN A 608 12.54 54.75 -7.11
C ASN A 608 14.08 54.83 -6.96
N GLY A 609 14.84 53.96 -7.65
CA GLY A 609 16.29 53.93 -7.73
C GLY A 609 16.97 53.45 -6.44
N ASN A 610 16.29 52.64 -5.64
CA ASN A 610 16.77 52.17 -4.34
C ASN A 610 17.67 50.94 -4.44
N GLY A 611 17.72 50.28 -5.61
CA GLY A 611 18.52 49.08 -5.89
C GLY A 611 17.80 47.75 -5.59
N THR A 612 16.52 47.80 -5.25
CA THR A 612 15.55 46.71 -5.16
C THR A 612 14.56 46.88 -6.33
N TYR A 613 14.04 45.79 -6.88
CA TYR A 613 13.07 45.89 -7.98
C TYR A 613 11.68 46.21 -7.47
N ASP A 614 10.90 46.92 -8.28
CA ASP A 614 9.56 47.42 -7.95
C ASP A 614 8.63 46.30 -7.40
N PRO A 615 8.55 45.08 -7.97
CA PRO A 615 7.79 43.98 -7.38
C PRO A 615 8.31 43.53 -6.01
N CYS A 616 9.63 43.47 -5.84
CA CYS A 616 10.25 43.16 -4.55
C CYS A 616 9.96 44.25 -3.51
N ASP A 617 9.96 45.53 -3.90
CA ASP A 617 9.64 46.63 -2.99
C ASP A 617 8.20 46.53 -2.47
N ILE A 618 7.26 46.12 -3.32
CA ILE A 618 5.85 45.88 -2.96
C ILE A 618 5.73 44.63 -2.08
N GLN A 619 6.36 43.51 -2.45
CA GLN A 619 6.28 42.24 -1.72
C GLN A 619 6.95 42.32 -0.33
N GLU A 620 8.07 43.04 -0.21
CA GLU A 620 8.72 43.33 1.07
C GLU A 620 7.99 44.43 1.88
N GLY A 621 6.95 45.04 1.32
CA GLY A 621 6.15 46.09 1.96
C GLY A 621 6.90 47.39 2.17
N THR A 622 7.96 47.63 1.40
CA THR A 622 8.75 48.87 1.46
C THR A 622 8.17 49.99 0.58
N SER A 623 7.34 49.63 -0.40
CA SER A 623 6.54 50.53 -1.23
C SER A 623 5.08 50.04 -1.31
N LEU A 624 4.12 50.95 -1.48
CA LEU A 624 2.70 50.60 -1.66
C LEU A 624 2.40 50.48 -3.16
N ASP A 625 1.48 49.59 -3.55
CA ASP A 625 0.84 49.59 -4.87
C ASP A 625 -0.67 49.76 -4.66
N CYS A 626 -1.20 50.91 -5.06
CA CYS A 626 -2.57 51.28 -4.76
C CYS A 626 -3.58 50.90 -5.84
N ASN A 627 -3.11 50.67 -7.08
CA ASN A 627 -3.97 50.37 -8.21
C ASN A 627 -3.74 48.95 -8.77
N GLY A 628 -2.85 48.17 -8.13
CA GLY A 628 -2.60 46.76 -8.42
C GLY A 628 -1.83 46.54 -9.72
N ASN A 629 -1.08 47.55 -10.17
CA ASN A 629 -0.33 47.50 -11.43
C ASN A 629 1.13 47.03 -11.27
N TRP A 630 1.54 46.65 -10.05
CA TRP A 630 2.89 46.24 -9.66
C TRP A 630 3.96 47.34 -9.80
N ILE A 631 3.54 48.61 -9.74
CA ILE A 631 4.41 49.78 -9.72
C ILE A 631 4.23 50.52 -8.39
N PRO A 632 5.32 50.86 -7.68
CA PRO A 632 5.26 51.67 -6.47
C PRO A 632 4.45 52.97 -6.63
N ALA A 633 3.61 53.26 -5.65
CA ALA A 633 2.70 54.39 -5.57
C ALA A 633 3.40 55.75 -5.75
N GLU A 634 4.61 55.89 -5.21
CA GLU A 634 5.44 57.08 -5.40
C GLU A 634 5.87 57.29 -6.86
N CYS A 635 6.02 56.21 -7.63
CA CYS A 635 6.38 56.24 -9.03
C CYS A 635 5.18 56.55 -9.90
N ASP A 636 3.99 56.09 -9.51
CA ASP A 636 2.73 56.43 -10.16
C ASP A 636 2.34 57.90 -9.97
N ILE A 637 2.53 58.47 -8.78
CA ILE A 637 2.39 59.93 -8.55
C ILE A 637 3.41 60.71 -9.39
N ALA A 638 4.68 60.29 -9.38
CA ALA A 638 5.74 60.98 -10.11
C ALA A 638 5.57 60.88 -11.65
N GLY A 639 5.02 59.77 -12.12
CA GLY A 639 4.66 59.50 -13.52
C GLY A 639 3.38 60.19 -13.97
N GLY A 640 2.56 60.65 -13.03
CA GLY A 640 1.24 61.25 -13.28
C GLY A 640 0.18 60.22 -13.70
N ALA A 641 0.40 58.95 -13.37
CA ALA A 641 -0.58 57.89 -13.49
C ALA A 641 -1.68 58.04 -12.42
N SER A 642 -1.31 58.53 -11.23
CA SER A 642 -2.22 58.73 -10.09
C SER A 642 -2.24 60.18 -9.58
N GLY A 643 -3.36 60.60 -8.99
CA GLY A 643 -3.59 61.92 -8.40
C GLY A 643 -3.11 62.02 -6.93
N ASP A 644 -3.03 63.23 -6.38
CA ASP A 644 -2.78 63.51 -4.94
C ASP A 644 -3.39 64.90 -4.64
N CYS A 645 -4.67 64.94 -4.32
CA CYS A 645 -5.51 66.13 -4.17
C CYS A 645 -5.20 66.88 -2.87
N ASN A 646 -4.81 66.16 -1.82
CA ASN A 646 -4.51 66.72 -0.50
C ASN A 646 -3.00 67.00 -0.29
N GLY A 647 -2.13 66.48 -1.15
CA GLY A 647 -0.70 66.71 -1.18
C GLY A 647 0.09 65.94 -0.11
N ASN A 648 -0.43 64.81 0.37
CA ASN A 648 0.16 64.04 1.46
C ASN A 648 1.17 62.99 0.99
N GLY A 649 1.32 62.78 -0.33
CA GLY A 649 2.22 61.80 -0.92
C GLY A 649 1.68 60.37 -1.00
N ILE A 650 0.38 60.18 -0.74
CA ILE A 650 -0.38 58.96 -0.99
C ILE A 650 -1.27 59.24 -2.22
N PRO A 651 -1.31 58.36 -3.22
CA PRO A 651 -2.17 58.58 -4.37
C PRO A 651 -3.66 58.62 -3.97
N ASP A 652 -4.46 59.46 -4.63
CA ASP A 652 -5.91 59.64 -4.36
C ASP A 652 -6.68 58.31 -4.34
N GLU A 653 -6.29 57.36 -5.20
CA GLU A 653 -6.90 56.03 -5.29
C GLU A 653 -6.55 55.07 -4.14
N CYS A 654 -5.59 55.43 -3.28
CA CYS A 654 -5.35 54.77 -1.98
C CYS A 654 -5.90 55.56 -0.81
N GLU A 655 -6.63 56.63 -1.06
CA GLU A 655 -7.33 57.38 -0.03
C GLU A 655 -8.81 57.00 -0.01
N GLU A 656 -9.42 57.09 1.16
CA GLU A 656 -10.82 56.69 1.37
C GLU A 656 -11.75 57.54 0.49
N ASP A 657 -12.46 56.87 -0.43
CA ASP A 657 -13.51 57.39 -1.32
C ASP A 657 -14.72 56.46 -1.17
N CYS A 658 -15.48 56.68 -0.11
CA CYS A 658 -16.52 55.78 0.33
C CYS A 658 -17.69 55.67 -0.66
N ASN A 659 -17.93 56.71 -1.46
CA ASN A 659 -19.00 56.73 -2.47
C ASN A 659 -18.50 56.33 -3.89
N GLY A 660 -17.20 56.03 -4.03
CA GLY A 660 -16.57 55.49 -5.23
C GLY A 660 -16.65 56.41 -6.43
N ASN A 661 -16.70 57.73 -6.21
CA ASN A 661 -16.92 58.70 -7.27
C ASN A 661 -15.61 59.18 -7.93
N GLY A 662 -14.47 58.72 -7.43
CA GLY A 662 -13.11 59.05 -7.87
C GLY A 662 -12.54 60.30 -7.21
N ILE A 663 -13.09 60.73 -6.07
CA ILE A 663 -12.62 61.87 -5.28
C ILE A 663 -12.59 61.41 -3.81
N PRO A 664 -11.43 61.44 -3.13
CA PRO A 664 -11.35 61.10 -1.72
C PRO A 664 -12.30 61.96 -0.86
N ASP A 665 -12.85 61.37 0.20
CA ASP A 665 -13.89 61.98 1.04
C ASP A 665 -13.48 63.34 1.62
N GLU A 666 -12.20 63.47 1.99
CA GLU A 666 -11.61 64.72 2.50
C GLU A 666 -11.55 65.85 1.44
N CYS A 667 -11.71 65.50 0.17
CA CYS A 667 -11.75 66.40 -0.98
C CYS A 667 -13.21 66.77 -1.38
N GLU A 668 -14.24 66.37 -0.61
CA GLU A 668 -15.68 66.60 -0.87
C GLU A 668 -16.40 67.61 0.08
N ASP A 669 -17.63 68.05 -0.27
CA ASP A 669 -18.53 68.89 0.56
C ASP A 669 -19.69 68.02 1.12
N ILE A 670 -19.66 67.63 2.41
CA ILE A 670 -20.44 66.47 2.94
C ILE A 670 -21.63 66.82 3.87
N VAL A 671 -22.62 65.91 3.98
CA VAL A 671 -23.72 65.88 5.00
C VAL A 671 -23.37 64.82 6.02
N ASP A 672 -23.36 65.17 7.32
CA ASP A 672 -22.78 64.36 8.41
C ASP A 672 -23.56 64.62 9.73
N CYS A 673 -24.29 63.60 10.21
CA CYS A 673 -25.26 63.66 11.31
C CYS A 673 -24.62 63.48 12.68
N ASN A 674 -23.52 62.74 12.76
CA ASN A 674 -22.74 62.51 13.98
C ASN A 674 -21.52 63.45 14.11
N ALA A 675 -21.25 64.24 13.06
CA ALA A 675 -20.17 65.22 12.91
C ALA A 675 -18.74 64.62 12.97
N ASN A 676 -18.56 63.38 12.51
CA ASN A 676 -17.28 62.67 12.55
C ASN A 676 -16.36 62.95 11.35
N GLY A 677 -16.85 63.63 10.31
CA GLY A 677 -16.11 63.93 9.09
C GLY A 677 -16.30 62.93 7.94
N ILE A 678 -17.14 61.92 8.12
CA ILE A 678 -17.56 60.93 7.11
C ILE A 678 -18.97 61.34 6.62
N PRO A 679 -19.26 61.29 5.31
CA PRO A 679 -20.62 61.54 4.82
C PRO A 679 -21.62 60.50 5.37
N ASP A 680 -22.84 60.92 5.72
CA ASP A 680 -23.93 60.01 6.17
C ASP A 680 -24.19 58.86 5.18
N GLU A 681 -24.02 59.10 3.87
CA GLU A 681 -24.21 58.09 2.82
C GLU A 681 -23.10 57.03 2.78
N CYS A 682 -22.05 57.25 3.55
CA CYS A 682 -20.88 56.41 3.71
C CYS A 682 -20.78 55.76 5.09
N GLU A 683 -21.82 55.96 5.91
CA GLU A 683 -21.95 55.33 7.22
C GLU A 683 -22.94 54.18 7.12
N GLY A 684 -22.78 53.16 7.97
CA GLY A 684 -23.63 51.97 7.98
C GLY A 684 -25.09 52.33 8.24
N ASP A 685 -25.99 51.86 7.38
CA ASP A 685 -27.46 51.91 7.54
C ASP A 685 -28.00 50.51 7.24
N CYS A 686 -27.77 49.61 8.17
CA CYS A 686 -28.04 48.19 8.00
C CYS A 686 -29.55 47.88 7.88
N ASN A 687 -30.40 48.72 8.47
CA ASN A 687 -31.85 48.58 8.42
C ASN A 687 -32.48 49.23 7.16
N GLY A 688 -31.68 49.96 6.38
CA GLY A 688 -32.00 50.54 5.08
C GLY A 688 -33.05 51.67 5.14
N ASN A 689 -33.13 52.38 6.26
CA ASN A 689 -34.14 53.43 6.46
C ASN A 689 -33.68 54.82 5.96
N GLY A 690 -32.41 54.96 5.58
CA GLY A 690 -31.76 56.18 5.12
C GLY A 690 -31.18 57.05 6.23
N ILE A 691 -30.93 56.48 7.43
CA ILE A 691 -30.29 57.11 8.59
C ILE A 691 -29.20 56.14 9.05
N PRO A 692 -27.95 56.60 9.26
CA PRO A 692 -26.90 55.74 9.77
C PRO A 692 -27.24 55.13 11.15
N ASP A 693 -26.75 53.93 11.40
CA ASP A 693 -27.01 53.12 12.58
C ASP A 693 -26.60 53.86 13.86
N ASP A 694 -25.44 54.54 13.85
CA ASP A 694 -24.99 55.43 14.94
C ASP A 694 -26.01 56.53 15.26
N CYS A 695 -26.70 57.03 14.25
CA CYS A 695 -27.73 58.05 14.38
C CYS A 695 -29.08 57.44 14.84
N ASP A 696 -29.36 56.18 14.54
CA ASP A 696 -30.49 55.41 15.09
C ASP A 696 -30.26 55.03 16.57
N ILE A 697 -29.08 54.54 16.93
CA ILE A 697 -28.66 54.21 18.32
C ILE A 697 -28.63 55.47 19.17
N GLY A 698 -28.12 56.58 18.63
CA GLY A 698 -28.15 57.88 19.28
C GLY A 698 -29.58 58.37 19.60
N ALA A 699 -30.59 57.91 18.86
CA ALA A 699 -32.00 58.21 19.08
C ALA A 699 -32.69 57.23 20.05
N ASP A 700 -32.35 55.95 20.01
CA ASP A 700 -32.81 54.91 20.95
C ASP A 700 -31.67 53.94 21.34
N PRO A 701 -31.00 54.17 22.48
CA PRO A 701 -29.89 53.35 22.93
C PRO A 701 -30.24 51.92 23.34
N SER A 702 -31.51 51.50 23.28
CA SER A 702 -31.91 50.12 23.54
C SER A 702 -31.88 49.23 22.29
N LEU A 703 -31.48 49.78 21.16
CA LEU A 703 -31.29 49.06 19.90
C LEU A 703 -29.84 48.57 19.71
N ASP A 704 -28.97 48.81 20.67
CA ASP A 704 -27.57 48.39 20.73
C ASP A 704 -27.30 47.97 22.19
N CYS A 705 -27.73 46.76 22.55
CA CYS A 705 -27.70 46.25 23.91
C CYS A 705 -26.30 45.77 24.33
N ASP A 706 -25.49 45.34 23.37
CA ASP A 706 -24.11 44.89 23.56
C ASP A 706 -23.08 46.04 23.48
N LEU A 707 -23.54 47.25 23.11
CA LEU A 707 -22.75 48.48 22.97
C LEU A 707 -21.70 48.38 21.87
N SER A 708 -21.98 47.58 20.83
CA SER A 708 -21.17 47.39 19.64
C SER A 708 -21.08 48.65 18.78
N GLY A 709 -22.08 49.54 18.87
CA GLY A 709 -22.24 50.68 17.96
C GLY A 709 -22.96 50.31 16.67
N THR A 710 -23.43 49.08 16.53
CA THR A 710 -24.33 48.61 15.48
C THR A 710 -25.69 48.27 16.07
N LEU A 711 -26.73 48.22 15.24
CA LEU A 711 -28.06 47.88 15.74
C LEU A 711 -28.12 46.36 15.97
N ASP A 712 -28.65 45.93 17.12
CA ASP A 712 -28.77 44.50 17.47
C ASP A 712 -29.48 43.71 16.35
N SER A 713 -30.48 44.33 15.72
CA SER A 713 -31.24 43.72 14.61
C SER A 713 -30.43 43.48 13.34
N CYS A 714 -29.28 44.13 13.23
CA CYS A 714 -28.36 44.05 12.12
C CYS A 714 -27.19 43.15 12.43
N ASP A 715 -26.70 43.16 13.67
CA ASP A 715 -25.74 42.17 14.16
C ASP A 715 -26.29 40.75 13.98
N VAL A 716 -27.57 40.53 14.28
CA VAL A 716 -28.25 39.24 14.05
C VAL A 716 -28.42 38.89 12.55
N VAL A 717 -28.46 39.88 11.67
CA VAL A 717 -28.55 39.64 10.21
C VAL A 717 -27.19 39.34 9.61
N GLU A 718 -26.14 40.03 10.06
CA GLU A 718 -24.77 39.81 9.63
C GLU A 718 -24.19 38.53 10.21
N ASP A 719 -24.45 38.26 11.49
CA ASP A 719 -24.08 37.04 12.18
C ASP A 719 -25.29 36.42 12.89
N PRO A 720 -26.03 35.54 12.21
CA PRO A 720 -27.12 34.78 12.82
C PRO A 720 -26.68 33.90 14.01
N ALA A 721 -25.37 33.66 14.20
CA ALA A 721 -24.87 32.91 15.35
C ALA A 721 -24.87 33.73 16.64
N LEU A 722 -25.07 35.06 16.57
CA LEU A 722 -25.28 35.93 17.72
C LEU A 722 -26.70 35.80 18.32
N ASP A 723 -27.62 35.11 17.65
CA ASP A 723 -28.98 34.76 18.13
C ASP A 723 -29.23 33.28 17.80
N CYS A 724 -28.45 32.41 18.44
CA CYS A 724 -28.38 31.00 18.10
C CYS A 724 -29.67 30.24 18.44
N ASP A 725 -30.49 30.71 19.38
CA ASP A 725 -31.82 30.15 19.67
C ASP A 725 -32.97 30.80 18.87
N SER A 726 -32.64 31.79 18.04
CA SER A 726 -33.56 32.54 17.19
C SER A 726 -34.67 33.27 17.97
N SER A 727 -34.37 33.76 19.17
CA SER A 727 -35.27 34.57 20.01
C SER A 727 -35.53 35.96 19.42
N GLY A 728 -34.65 36.45 18.55
CA GLY A 728 -34.63 37.81 18.00
C GLY A 728 -33.94 38.83 18.90
N SER A 729 -33.20 38.39 19.91
CA SER A 729 -32.28 39.18 20.74
C SER A 729 -30.91 38.53 20.68
N ILE A 730 -29.83 39.32 20.81
CA ILE A 730 -28.49 38.73 20.82
C ILE A 730 -28.28 37.93 22.11
N ASP A 731 -27.70 36.74 22.01
CA ASP A 731 -27.46 35.80 23.12
C ASP A 731 -26.68 36.46 24.26
N SER A 732 -25.67 37.29 23.95
CA SER A 732 -24.90 38.04 24.94
C SER A 732 -25.76 39.00 25.78
N CYS A 733 -26.79 39.58 25.17
CA CYS A 733 -27.77 40.42 25.85
C CYS A 733 -28.77 39.59 26.66
N GLU A 734 -29.09 38.38 26.22
CA GLU A 734 -29.90 37.43 26.98
C GLU A 734 -29.14 36.95 28.23
N ILE A 735 -27.87 36.58 28.11
CA ILE A 735 -26.97 36.23 29.22
C ILE A 735 -26.81 37.40 30.19
N ALA A 736 -26.67 38.63 29.68
CA ALA A 736 -26.59 39.82 30.53
C ALA A 736 -27.88 40.06 31.35
N ASN A 737 -29.04 39.66 30.81
CA ASN A 737 -30.34 39.77 31.47
C ASN A 737 -30.65 38.58 32.40
N ASP A 738 -30.24 37.38 32.03
CA ASP A 738 -30.35 36.15 32.82
C ASP A 738 -29.05 35.33 32.71
N PRO A 739 -28.08 35.54 33.62
CA PRO A 739 -26.80 34.82 33.62
C PRO A 739 -26.93 33.32 33.91
N SER A 740 -28.13 32.79 34.14
CA SER A 740 -28.36 31.35 34.29
C SER A 740 -28.54 30.60 32.96
N LEU A 741 -28.51 31.33 31.84
CA LEU A 741 -28.56 30.78 30.48
C LEU A 741 -27.19 30.35 29.93
N ASP A 742 -26.09 30.73 30.60
CA ASP A 742 -24.70 30.38 30.28
C ASP A 742 -24.05 29.87 31.58
N CYS A 743 -24.24 28.59 31.87
CA CYS A 743 -23.86 28.02 33.16
C CYS A 743 -22.38 27.65 33.24
N ASP A 744 -21.72 27.39 32.11
CA ASP A 744 -20.27 27.13 32.04
C ASP A 744 -19.43 28.42 31.89
N GLY A 745 -20.08 29.55 31.61
CA GLY A 745 -19.50 30.89 31.52
C GLY A 745 -18.69 31.11 30.26
N ASN A 746 -18.96 30.34 29.19
CA ASN A 746 -18.23 30.39 27.93
C ASN A 746 -18.69 31.57 27.03
N GLY A 747 -19.80 32.24 27.37
CA GLY A 747 -20.36 33.36 26.62
C GLY A 747 -21.37 33.00 25.54
N THR A 748 -21.72 31.72 25.40
CA THR A 748 -22.86 31.20 24.60
C THR A 748 -23.93 30.66 25.54
N ILE A 749 -25.19 30.69 25.12
CA ILE A 749 -26.26 30.11 25.93
C ILE A 749 -26.25 28.59 25.82
N ASP A 750 -26.49 27.90 26.93
CA ASP A 750 -26.37 26.43 27.06
C ASP A 750 -27.23 25.68 26.03
N THR A 751 -28.39 26.25 25.66
CA THR A 751 -29.28 25.67 24.64
C THR A 751 -28.63 25.60 23.26
N CYS A 752 -27.72 26.50 22.97
CA CYS A 752 -26.98 26.53 21.71
C CYS A 752 -25.75 25.66 21.75
N ASP A 753 -25.08 25.56 22.90
CA ASP A 753 -24.02 24.57 23.11
C ASP A 753 -24.56 23.16 22.87
N LEU A 754 -25.73 22.83 23.42
CA LEU A 754 -26.41 21.56 23.17
C LEU A 754 -26.95 21.40 21.74
N GLY A 755 -27.33 22.50 21.09
CA GLY A 755 -27.79 22.50 19.71
C GLY A 755 -26.66 22.23 18.71
N ASN A 756 -25.47 22.74 19.01
CA ASN A 756 -24.26 22.60 18.20
C ASN A 756 -23.53 21.28 18.46
N ASP A 757 -23.46 20.86 19.73
CA ASP A 757 -22.85 19.62 20.14
C ASP A 757 -23.70 18.87 21.17
N PRO A 758 -24.59 17.98 20.70
CA PRO A 758 -25.39 17.12 21.58
C PRO A 758 -24.55 16.17 22.45
N SER A 759 -23.23 16.04 22.23
CA SER A 759 -22.36 15.20 23.06
C SER A 759 -21.93 15.86 24.37
N LEU A 760 -22.19 17.17 24.54
CA LEU A 760 -21.98 17.91 25.78
C LEU A 760 -23.09 17.67 26.84
N ASP A 761 -24.06 16.82 26.53
CA ASP A 761 -25.10 16.28 27.42
C ASP A 761 -25.20 14.77 27.17
N CYS A 762 -24.16 14.07 27.61
CA CYS A 762 -24.00 12.65 27.32
C CYS A 762 -25.01 11.76 28.05
N ASP A 763 -25.63 12.23 29.13
CA ASP A 763 -26.73 11.54 29.83
C ASP A 763 -28.14 11.96 29.36
N SER A 764 -28.21 12.91 28.43
CA SER A 764 -29.44 13.47 27.85
C SER A 764 -30.39 14.11 28.87
N SER A 765 -29.86 14.69 29.93
CA SER A 765 -30.57 15.44 30.97
C SER A 765 -31.20 16.75 30.45
N GLY A 766 -30.67 17.28 29.35
CA GLY A 766 -30.97 18.59 28.81
C GLY A 766 -30.21 19.73 29.49
N THR A 767 -29.18 19.40 30.27
CA THR A 767 -28.20 20.33 30.87
C THR A 767 -26.80 19.93 30.43
N LEU A 768 -25.90 20.91 30.28
CA LEU A 768 -24.50 20.60 29.94
C LEU A 768 -23.85 19.82 31.09
N ASP A 769 -23.09 18.78 30.77
CA ASP A 769 -22.39 17.93 31.74
C ASP A 769 -21.45 18.78 32.63
N SER A 770 -20.81 19.80 32.03
CA SER A 770 -19.94 20.76 32.74
C SER A 770 -20.68 21.55 33.81
N CYS A 771 -21.96 21.84 33.58
CA CYS A 771 -22.82 22.55 34.51
C CYS A 771 -23.41 21.64 35.58
N GLU A 772 -23.67 20.39 35.22
CA GLU A 772 -24.03 19.35 36.19
C GLU A 772 -22.87 19.10 37.15
N LEU A 773 -21.63 19.04 36.66
CA LEU A 773 -20.42 18.95 37.48
C LEU A 773 -20.19 20.19 38.35
N ALA A 774 -20.44 21.38 37.81
CA ALA A 774 -20.37 22.62 38.59
C ALA A 774 -21.43 22.67 39.72
N GLY A 775 -22.60 22.09 39.47
CA GLY A 775 -23.73 22.00 40.41
C GLY A 775 -23.57 20.90 41.45
N ASP A 776 -23.04 19.75 41.05
CA ASP A 776 -22.78 18.58 41.87
C ASP A 776 -21.47 17.87 41.45
N PRO A 777 -20.32 18.27 42.04
CA PRO A 777 -19.04 17.64 41.77
C PRO A 777 -18.95 16.16 42.21
N SER A 778 -20.00 15.60 42.81
CA SER A 778 -20.03 14.17 43.15
C SER A 778 -20.43 13.27 41.98
N LEU A 779 -20.75 13.87 40.82
CA LEU A 779 -21.02 13.17 39.57
C LEU A 779 -19.74 12.81 38.78
N ASP A 780 -18.56 13.22 39.22
CA ASP A 780 -17.23 12.84 38.67
C ASP A 780 -16.35 12.39 39.84
N CYS A 781 -16.48 11.12 40.20
CA CYS A 781 -15.82 10.60 41.38
C CYS A 781 -14.37 10.17 41.15
N ASP A 782 -13.97 9.94 39.90
CA ASP A 782 -12.57 9.67 39.52
C ASP A 782 -11.75 10.96 39.26
N GLY A 783 -12.45 12.10 39.11
CA GLY A 783 -11.89 13.44 38.94
C GLY A 783 -11.33 13.70 37.54
N ASN A 784 -11.80 12.95 36.53
CA ASN A 784 -11.32 13.04 35.17
C ASN A 784 -11.94 14.21 34.37
N GLY A 785 -12.99 14.84 34.91
CA GLY A 785 -13.72 15.96 34.30
C GLY A 785 -14.92 15.56 33.44
N THR A 786 -15.32 14.29 33.45
CA THR A 786 -16.49 13.70 32.78
C THR A 786 -17.43 13.17 33.86
N ILE A 787 -18.75 13.25 33.67
CA ILE A 787 -19.67 12.63 34.62
C ILE A 787 -19.61 11.09 34.50
N ASP A 788 -19.66 10.40 35.64
CA ASP A 788 -19.47 8.95 35.73
C ASP A 788 -20.46 8.17 34.86
N THR A 789 -21.69 8.68 34.70
CA THR A 789 -22.71 8.09 33.83
C THR A 789 -22.27 8.01 32.37
N CYS A 790 -21.43 8.93 31.94
CA CYS A 790 -20.93 9.01 30.58
C CYS A 790 -19.65 8.23 30.38
N ASP A 791 -18.79 8.17 31.40
CA ASP A 791 -17.69 7.21 31.43
C ASP A 791 -18.23 5.77 31.32
N LEU A 792 -19.31 5.45 32.03
CA LEU A 792 -19.99 4.14 31.92
C LEU A 792 -20.69 3.90 30.58
N ALA A 793 -21.20 4.96 29.93
CA ALA A 793 -21.76 4.86 28.59
C ALA A 793 -20.67 4.62 27.53
N GLY A 794 -19.48 5.21 27.72
CA GLY A 794 -18.31 5.05 26.85
C GLY A 794 -17.56 3.73 27.06
N ASP A 795 -17.44 3.28 28.31
CA ASP A 795 -16.81 2.02 28.68
C ASP A 795 -17.60 1.31 29.81
N PRO A 796 -18.54 0.41 29.45
CA PRO A 796 -19.30 -0.38 30.41
C PRO A 796 -18.45 -1.34 31.25
N SER A 797 -17.15 -1.50 30.97
CA SER A 797 -16.26 -2.34 31.76
C SER A 797 -15.75 -1.69 33.05
N LEU A 798 -16.03 -0.38 33.24
CA LEU A 798 -15.72 0.38 34.44
C LEU A 798 -16.76 0.20 35.59
N ASP A 799 -17.81 -0.59 35.37
CA ASP A 799 -18.80 -1.05 36.35
C ASP A 799 -18.92 -2.57 36.22
N CYS A 800 -17.92 -3.28 36.75
CA CYS A 800 -17.80 -4.73 36.57
C CYS A 800 -18.85 -5.52 37.34
N ASP A 801 -19.39 -4.97 38.44
CA ASP A 801 -20.47 -5.58 39.22
C ASP A 801 -21.89 -5.18 38.72
N GLN A 802 -21.95 -4.27 37.74
CA GLN A 802 -23.14 -3.78 37.05
C GLN A 802 -24.16 -3.12 37.99
N ASN A 803 -23.69 -2.46 39.04
CA ASN A 803 -24.55 -1.79 40.01
C ASN A 803 -24.89 -0.33 39.62
N GLY A 804 -24.29 0.17 38.55
CA GLY A 804 -24.47 1.52 38.02
C GLY A 804 -23.58 2.57 38.68
N SER A 805 -22.57 2.15 39.45
CA SER A 805 -21.51 3.00 40.00
C SER A 805 -20.19 2.56 39.39
N MET A 806 -19.27 3.50 39.18
CA MET A 806 -17.95 3.13 38.68
C MET A 806 -17.12 2.44 39.77
N ASP A 807 -16.42 1.37 39.44
CA ASP A 807 -15.66 0.55 40.38
C ASP A 807 -14.62 1.37 41.15
N SER A 808 -13.97 2.32 40.46
CA SER A 808 -12.97 3.24 41.02
C SER A 808 -13.55 4.11 42.14
N CYS A 809 -14.83 4.46 42.02
CA CYS A 809 -15.54 5.31 42.96
C CYS A 809 -16.05 4.55 44.16
N GLU A 810 -16.41 3.29 43.96
CA GLU A 810 -16.73 2.38 45.03
C GLU A 810 -15.49 2.09 45.89
N LEU A 811 -14.34 1.87 45.26
CA LEU A 811 -13.05 1.73 45.96
C LEU A 811 -12.64 3.02 46.68
N ALA A 812 -12.91 4.19 46.10
CA ALA A 812 -12.66 5.47 46.75
C ALA A 812 -13.60 5.70 47.96
N ALA A 813 -14.84 5.22 47.89
CA ALA A 813 -15.84 5.34 48.94
C ALA A 813 -15.61 4.33 50.09
N ASP A 814 -15.23 3.10 49.76
CA ASP A 814 -14.90 2.04 50.72
C ASP A 814 -13.69 1.22 50.25
N PRO A 815 -12.46 1.61 50.67
CA PRO A 815 -11.24 0.87 50.35
C PRO A 815 -11.19 -0.56 50.94
N LEU A 816 -12.21 -0.99 51.67
CA LEU A 816 -12.35 -2.36 52.17
C LEU A 816 -12.98 -3.31 51.14
N LEU A 817 -13.42 -2.78 49.99
CA LEU A 817 -13.91 -3.55 48.83
C LEU A 817 -12.78 -4.07 47.90
N ASP A 818 -11.52 -3.82 48.28
CA ASP A 818 -10.30 -4.40 47.72
C ASP A 818 -9.50 -4.98 48.90
N CYS A 819 -9.91 -6.15 49.36
CA CYS A 819 -9.34 -6.75 50.56
C CYS A 819 -7.98 -7.41 50.31
N ASP A 820 -7.65 -7.74 49.06
CA ASP A 820 -6.35 -8.34 48.68
C ASP A 820 -5.30 -7.32 48.18
N GLY A 821 -5.73 -6.07 47.91
CA GLY A 821 -4.90 -4.94 47.53
C GLY A 821 -4.51 -4.93 46.05
N SER A 822 -5.29 -5.59 45.18
CA SER A 822 -5.08 -5.65 43.74
C SER A 822 -5.35 -4.31 43.03
N GLY A 823 -6.15 -3.45 43.65
CA GLY A 823 -6.67 -2.22 43.05
C GLY A 823 -7.93 -2.43 42.20
N GLY A 824 -8.54 -3.62 42.22
CA GLY A 824 -9.86 -3.92 41.66
C GLY A 824 -10.89 -4.19 42.77
N LEU A 825 -12.18 -4.10 42.45
CA LEU A 825 -13.23 -4.53 43.38
C LEU A 825 -13.21 -6.06 43.52
N ASP A 826 -13.19 -6.55 44.75
CA ASP A 826 -13.20 -7.99 45.06
C ASP A 826 -14.38 -8.70 44.37
N ALA A 827 -15.53 -8.03 44.29
CA ALA A 827 -16.75 -8.54 43.65
C ALA A 827 -16.56 -8.90 42.16
N CYS A 828 -15.56 -8.30 41.51
CA CYS A 828 -15.24 -8.50 40.11
C CYS A 828 -14.11 -9.51 39.88
N GLU A 829 -13.49 -9.95 40.96
CA GLU A 829 -12.47 -10.98 40.98
C GLU A 829 -13.04 -12.34 41.38
N LEU A 830 -14.30 -12.39 41.84
CA LEU A 830 -15.01 -13.60 42.22
C LEU A 830 -15.16 -14.58 41.04
N ASP A 831 -14.34 -15.63 41.05
CA ASP A 831 -14.51 -16.81 40.21
C ASP A 831 -14.36 -18.12 41.00
N ASP A 832 -14.73 -19.25 40.39
CA ASP A 832 -14.66 -20.58 41.00
C ASP A 832 -13.23 -20.97 41.48
N THR A 833 -12.20 -20.20 41.13
CA THR A 833 -10.79 -20.44 41.50
C THR A 833 -10.27 -19.55 42.62
N THR A 834 -10.99 -18.47 42.94
CA THR A 834 -10.64 -17.42 43.90
C THR A 834 -11.63 -17.30 45.07
N ASP A 835 -12.81 -17.91 44.96
CA ASP A 835 -13.75 -18.25 46.04
C ASP A 835 -14.04 -19.75 45.99
N CYS A 836 -13.10 -20.56 46.46
CA CYS A 836 -13.14 -22.01 46.30
C CYS A 836 -14.12 -22.73 47.24
N ASP A 837 -14.55 -22.07 48.31
CA ASP A 837 -15.59 -22.59 49.21
C ASP A 837 -17.00 -22.05 48.92
N GLY A 838 -17.10 -21.09 47.98
CA GLY A 838 -18.32 -20.61 47.34
C GLY A 838 -19.17 -19.75 48.27
N ASN A 839 -18.51 -18.95 49.11
CA ASN A 839 -19.16 -18.12 50.12
C ASN A 839 -19.29 -16.64 49.75
N GLU A 840 -18.89 -16.29 48.51
CA GLU A 840 -18.90 -14.95 47.92
C GLU A 840 -17.92 -13.98 48.63
N VAL A 841 -16.86 -14.51 49.24
CA VAL A 841 -15.70 -13.77 49.76
C VAL A 841 -14.45 -14.38 49.14
N LEU A 842 -13.51 -13.54 48.67
CA LEU A 842 -12.25 -14.03 48.12
C LEU A 842 -11.46 -14.80 49.18
N ASP A 843 -10.91 -15.95 48.79
CA ASP A 843 -10.16 -16.83 49.69
C ASP A 843 -8.95 -16.10 50.31
N SER A 844 -8.30 -15.24 49.52
CA SER A 844 -7.18 -14.38 49.94
C SER A 844 -7.56 -13.48 51.12
N CYS A 845 -8.79 -12.98 51.12
CA CYS A 845 -9.32 -12.09 52.13
C CYS A 845 -9.78 -12.81 53.38
N GLU A 846 -10.32 -14.01 53.24
CA GLU A 846 -10.62 -14.90 54.36
C GLU A 846 -9.35 -15.31 55.11
N ILE A 847 -8.27 -15.62 54.38
CA ILE A 847 -6.96 -15.90 54.96
C ILE A 847 -6.37 -14.65 55.64
N ALA A 848 -6.59 -13.46 55.06
CA ALA A 848 -6.14 -12.21 55.65
C ALA A 848 -6.88 -11.87 56.96
N ASP A 849 -8.19 -12.14 57.04
CA ASP A 849 -9.02 -11.89 58.23
C ASP A 849 -8.80 -12.95 59.34
N ASP A 850 -8.74 -14.23 58.98
CA ASP A 850 -8.39 -15.32 59.90
C ASP A 850 -7.29 -16.25 59.33
N PRO A 851 -6.01 -15.95 59.64
CA PRO A 851 -4.88 -16.79 59.23
C PRO A 851 -4.91 -18.22 59.78
N ALA A 852 -5.86 -18.57 60.66
CA ALA A 852 -6.08 -19.94 61.10
C ALA A 852 -6.85 -20.80 60.09
N LEU A 853 -7.39 -20.20 59.03
CA LEU A 853 -8.07 -20.89 57.93
C LEU A 853 -7.11 -21.46 56.87
N ASP A 854 -5.83 -21.05 56.92
CA ASP A 854 -4.70 -21.66 56.23
C ASP A 854 -3.68 -22.15 57.27
N LEU A 855 -4.00 -23.24 57.99
CA LEU A 855 -3.16 -23.82 59.03
C LEU A 855 -1.81 -24.30 58.50
N ASN A 856 -1.72 -24.63 57.21
CA ASN A 856 -0.51 -25.14 56.60
C ASN A 856 0.38 -24.05 55.96
N GLY A 857 -0.15 -22.82 55.83
CA GLY A 857 0.54 -21.60 55.45
C GLY A 857 0.94 -21.55 53.97
N ASN A 858 0.17 -22.20 53.09
CA ASN A 858 0.48 -22.28 51.66
C ASN A 858 -0.24 -21.22 50.81
N GLY A 859 -1.07 -20.38 51.42
CA GLY A 859 -1.84 -19.34 50.75
C GLY A 859 -3.13 -19.84 50.10
N VAL A 860 -3.66 -20.99 50.51
CA VAL A 860 -4.95 -21.55 50.08
C VAL A 860 -5.76 -21.93 51.32
N LEU A 861 -7.08 -21.71 51.30
CA LEU A 861 -7.95 -22.13 52.40
C LEU A 861 -7.92 -23.65 52.58
N ASP A 862 -7.72 -24.12 53.82
CA ASP A 862 -7.69 -25.56 54.13
C ASP A 862 -9.02 -26.26 53.78
N SER A 863 -10.15 -25.53 53.77
CA SER A 863 -11.47 -26.02 53.33
C SER A 863 -11.47 -26.46 51.87
N CYS A 864 -10.72 -25.76 51.03
CA CYS A 864 -10.59 -26.00 49.60
C CYS A 864 -9.53 -27.05 49.25
N GLU A 865 -8.67 -27.39 50.20
CA GLU A 865 -7.64 -28.40 50.03
C GLU A 865 -8.11 -29.83 50.35
N CYS A 866 -9.37 -30.02 50.76
CA CYS A 866 -9.88 -31.34 51.16
C CYS A 866 -9.95 -32.34 49.99
N PRO A 867 -9.10 -33.39 49.96
CA PRO A 867 -9.08 -34.33 48.85
C PRO A 867 -10.32 -35.23 48.88
N HIS A 868 -10.96 -35.44 47.73
CA HIS A 868 -12.06 -36.39 47.63
C HIS A 868 -11.62 -37.84 47.96
N PRO A 869 -12.43 -38.59 48.73
CA PRO A 869 -12.15 -39.99 49.06
C PRO A 869 -11.81 -40.84 47.84
N SER A 870 -10.64 -41.48 47.85
CA SER A 870 -10.15 -42.24 46.72
C SER A 870 -10.32 -43.74 46.95
N THR A 871 -10.83 -44.47 45.95
CA THR A 871 -10.93 -45.92 46.07
C THR A 871 -9.65 -46.61 45.61
N PHE A 872 -9.27 -47.67 46.29
CA PHE A 872 -8.10 -48.47 45.97
C PHE A 872 -8.41 -49.95 46.11
N CYS A 873 -7.51 -50.82 45.65
CA CYS A 873 -7.70 -52.28 45.64
C CYS A 873 -8.78 -52.79 44.68
N VAL A 874 -8.73 -54.09 44.38
CA VAL A 874 -9.62 -54.73 43.41
C VAL A 874 -10.73 -55.53 44.09
N THR A 875 -11.88 -55.60 43.43
CA THR A 875 -13.01 -56.40 43.88
C THR A 875 -13.05 -57.75 43.19
N THR A 876 -13.60 -58.75 43.87
CA THR A 876 -13.87 -60.05 43.24
C THR A 876 -15.38 -60.22 43.01
N PRO A 877 -15.80 -60.86 41.91
CA PRO A 877 -17.21 -61.11 41.65
C PRO A 877 -17.91 -61.85 42.80
N ASN A 878 -19.16 -61.46 43.07
CA ASN A 878 -19.99 -62.01 44.13
C ASN A 878 -21.32 -62.56 43.55
N SER A 879 -22.24 -63.06 44.38
CA SER A 879 -23.52 -63.58 43.91
C SER A 879 -24.46 -62.54 43.27
N ALA A 880 -24.19 -61.25 43.45
CA ALA A 880 -24.90 -60.15 42.78
C ALA A 880 -24.30 -59.80 41.39
N GLY A 881 -23.12 -60.35 41.04
CA GLY A 881 -22.47 -60.20 39.73
C GLY A 881 -21.12 -59.44 39.76
N PRO A 882 -20.34 -59.45 38.66
CA PRO A 882 -19.15 -58.61 38.51
C PRO A 882 -19.53 -57.12 38.35
N PRO A 883 -18.70 -56.16 38.80
CA PRO A 883 -17.33 -56.32 39.30
C PRO A 883 -17.19 -56.84 40.75
N GLY A 884 -18.27 -57.07 41.50
CA GLY A 884 -18.25 -57.32 42.94
C GLY A 884 -18.82 -56.14 43.71
N ALA A 885 -18.82 -56.18 45.05
CA ALA A 885 -19.35 -55.06 45.83
C ALA A 885 -18.36 -53.89 45.87
N LEU A 886 -18.82 -52.65 45.75
CA LEU A 886 -17.97 -51.45 45.75
C LEU A 886 -18.26 -50.61 46.98
N ILE A 887 -17.22 -50.13 47.67
CA ILE A 887 -17.33 -49.15 48.74
C ILE A 887 -17.11 -47.73 48.18
N GLY A 888 -17.81 -46.77 48.75
CA GLY A 888 -17.65 -45.35 48.54
C GLY A 888 -18.17 -44.58 49.75
N SER A 889 -18.33 -43.27 49.59
CA SER A 889 -18.85 -42.40 50.64
C SER A 889 -19.80 -41.35 50.08
N VAL A 890 -20.56 -40.74 50.98
CA VAL A 890 -21.48 -39.64 50.73
C VAL A 890 -21.32 -38.63 51.86
N GLY A 891 -21.27 -37.34 51.53
CA GLY A 891 -20.98 -36.26 52.49
C GLY A 891 -19.49 -35.93 52.58
N LEU A 892 -19.19 -34.80 53.21
CA LEU A 892 -17.82 -34.26 53.34
C LEU A 892 -17.06 -34.98 54.46
N PRO A 893 -15.77 -35.34 54.27
CA PRO A 893 -14.93 -35.93 55.30
C PRO A 893 -14.40 -34.86 56.28
N SER A 894 -15.24 -33.91 56.69
CA SER A 894 -14.91 -32.92 57.72
C SER A 894 -15.41 -33.39 59.10
N ILE A 895 -14.54 -33.27 60.09
CA ILE A 895 -14.84 -33.68 61.47
C ILE A 895 -15.80 -32.70 62.13
N SER A 896 -15.62 -31.40 61.91
CA SER A 896 -16.50 -30.34 62.41
C SER A 896 -17.92 -30.43 61.82
N VAL A 897 -18.04 -30.71 60.51
CA VAL A 897 -19.34 -30.83 59.83
C VAL A 897 -20.08 -32.12 60.20
N ASN A 898 -19.36 -33.20 60.52
CA ASN A 898 -19.92 -34.48 60.99
C ASN A 898 -21.04 -35.04 60.09
N ALA A 899 -20.85 -34.99 58.76
CA ALA A 899 -21.84 -35.43 57.77
C ALA A 899 -21.40 -36.67 56.95
N PHE A 900 -20.24 -37.25 57.23
CA PHE A 900 -19.64 -38.30 56.41
C PHE A 900 -20.34 -39.66 56.57
N THR A 901 -20.72 -40.27 55.45
CA THR A 901 -21.42 -41.56 55.42
C THR A 901 -20.74 -42.54 54.48
N LEU A 902 -20.35 -43.70 55.01
CA LEU A 902 -19.85 -44.81 54.19
C LEU A 902 -21.01 -45.48 53.47
N SER A 903 -20.79 -45.90 52.22
CA SER A 903 -21.74 -46.68 51.44
C SER A 903 -21.06 -47.83 50.73
N ALA A 904 -21.76 -48.95 50.60
CA ALA A 904 -21.37 -50.08 49.78
C ALA A 904 -22.52 -50.44 48.83
N SER A 905 -22.21 -50.72 47.58
CA SER A 905 -23.16 -51.11 46.54
C SER A 905 -22.81 -52.45 45.93
N SER A 906 -23.77 -53.07 45.24
CA SER A 906 -23.60 -54.37 44.57
C SER A 906 -23.27 -55.52 45.54
N ALA A 907 -23.71 -55.41 46.79
CA ALA A 907 -23.60 -56.48 47.78
C ALA A 907 -24.89 -57.35 47.78
N PRO A 908 -24.82 -58.63 48.20
CA PRO A 908 -25.97 -59.52 48.21
C PRO A 908 -27.11 -59.01 49.12
N PRO A 909 -28.32 -58.74 48.58
CA PRO A 909 -29.42 -58.19 49.36
C PRO A 909 -29.85 -59.08 50.53
N GLY A 910 -30.18 -58.46 51.67
CA GLY A 910 -30.68 -59.14 52.87
C GLY A 910 -29.63 -59.93 53.66
N GLN A 911 -28.37 -59.92 53.24
CA GLN A 911 -27.26 -60.52 53.99
C GLN A 911 -26.66 -59.52 55.00
N PRO A 912 -26.06 -59.98 56.11
CA PRO A 912 -25.34 -59.10 57.02
C PRO A 912 -23.98 -58.66 56.43
N GLY A 913 -23.59 -57.43 56.73
CA GLY A 913 -22.29 -56.84 56.39
C GLY A 913 -21.76 -55.90 57.47
N ILE A 914 -20.47 -55.57 57.38
CA ILE A 914 -19.71 -54.81 58.39
C ILE A 914 -18.72 -53.88 57.68
N PHE A 915 -18.79 -52.58 57.97
CA PHE A 915 -17.73 -51.63 57.62
C PHE A 915 -16.62 -51.68 58.66
N TYR A 916 -15.38 -51.56 58.21
CA TYR A 916 -14.22 -51.52 59.08
C TYR A 916 -13.10 -50.67 58.47
N TYR A 917 -12.18 -50.22 59.31
CA TYR A 917 -11.08 -49.34 58.90
C TYR A 917 -9.77 -49.62 59.64
N GLY A 918 -8.68 -49.08 59.11
CA GLY A 918 -7.33 -49.20 59.66
C GLY A 918 -6.36 -48.23 58.99
N PRO A 919 -5.14 -48.09 59.53
CA PRO A 919 -4.23 -47.01 59.13
C PRO A 919 -3.42 -47.33 57.87
N GLY A 920 -3.38 -48.58 57.41
CA GLY A 920 -2.55 -48.98 56.28
C GLY A 920 -3.29 -49.76 55.21
N GLN A 921 -2.83 -49.61 53.97
CA GLN A 921 -3.28 -50.40 52.83
C GLN A 921 -2.45 -51.70 52.73
N ILE A 922 -3.13 -52.85 52.68
CA ILE A 922 -2.52 -54.16 52.42
C ILE A 922 -3.26 -54.82 51.26
N GLN A 923 -2.77 -55.93 50.68
CA GLN A 923 -3.57 -56.70 49.72
C GLN A 923 -3.33 -58.19 49.95
N VAL A 924 -4.21 -58.81 50.75
CA VAL A 924 -4.09 -60.22 51.11
C VAL A 924 -5.39 -60.97 50.76
N PRO A 925 -5.32 -62.12 50.07
CA PRO A 925 -6.50 -62.95 49.85
C PRO A 925 -7.15 -63.34 51.17
N PHE A 926 -8.46 -63.09 51.29
CA PHE A 926 -9.21 -63.34 52.52
C PHE A 926 -10.68 -63.63 52.22
N GLY A 927 -11.13 -64.84 52.57
CA GLY A 927 -12.45 -65.33 52.13
C GLY A 927 -12.49 -65.50 50.61
N ASP A 928 -13.61 -65.12 50.00
CA ASP A 928 -13.79 -65.17 48.54
C ASP A 928 -13.28 -63.90 47.82
N GLY A 929 -12.61 -62.99 48.55
CA GLY A 929 -12.09 -61.71 48.03
C GLY A 929 -10.71 -61.32 48.55
N VAL A 930 -10.41 -60.03 48.47
CA VAL A 930 -9.12 -59.46 48.91
C VAL A 930 -9.37 -58.51 50.07
N ARG A 931 -8.66 -58.71 51.17
CA ARG A 931 -8.63 -57.75 52.27
C ARG A 931 -7.59 -56.68 51.97
N CYS A 932 -8.07 -55.44 51.90
CA CYS A 932 -7.33 -54.29 51.42
C CYS A 932 -6.89 -53.35 52.56
N VAL A 933 -7.49 -53.51 53.75
CA VAL A 933 -7.24 -52.66 54.92
C VAL A 933 -6.52 -53.44 56.02
N GLY A 934 -5.42 -52.88 56.54
CA GLY A 934 -4.55 -53.52 57.52
C GLY A 934 -3.34 -52.67 57.93
N GLY A 935 -2.16 -53.29 58.06
CA GLY A 935 -0.92 -52.59 58.43
C GLY A 935 -0.79 -52.14 59.90
N GLY A 936 -1.89 -52.19 60.66
CA GLY A 936 -1.97 -51.85 62.09
C GLY A 936 -3.23 -52.44 62.74
N PRO A 937 -3.66 -51.96 63.93
CA PRO A 937 -4.93 -52.37 64.51
C PRO A 937 -6.10 -51.98 63.58
N THR A 938 -7.04 -52.90 63.39
CA THR A 938 -8.23 -52.67 62.56
C THR A 938 -9.47 -52.53 63.43
N PHE A 939 -10.29 -51.52 63.15
CA PHE A 939 -11.47 -51.17 63.93
C PHE A 939 -12.73 -51.45 63.11
N ARG A 940 -13.74 -52.06 63.74
CA ARG A 940 -14.99 -52.41 63.05
C ARG A 940 -16.15 -51.57 63.55
N LEU A 941 -17.01 -51.18 62.64
CA LEU A 941 -18.27 -50.51 62.93
C LEU A 941 -19.35 -51.57 63.23
N PRO A 942 -20.49 -51.18 63.84
CA PRO A 942 -21.60 -52.08 64.09
C PRO A 942 -22.09 -52.81 62.82
N PRO A 943 -22.50 -54.08 62.93
CA PRO A 943 -23.01 -54.83 61.79
C PRO A 943 -24.34 -54.25 61.29
N ILE A 944 -24.51 -54.27 59.97
CA ILE A 944 -25.74 -53.82 59.28
C ILE A 944 -26.30 -54.93 58.38
N VAL A 945 -27.58 -54.84 58.06
CA VAL A 945 -28.22 -55.73 57.07
C VAL A 945 -28.28 -55.01 55.75
N ILE A 946 -27.78 -55.64 54.69
CA ILE A 946 -27.75 -55.07 53.33
C ILE A 946 -29.19 -54.93 52.83
N ALA A 947 -29.53 -53.75 52.32
CA ALA A 947 -30.88 -53.44 51.86
C ALA A 947 -31.27 -54.27 50.63
N GLY A 948 -32.57 -54.32 50.32
CA GLY A 948 -33.14 -55.12 49.22
C GLY A 948 -32.58 -54.78 47.82
N ASN A 949 -32.00 -53.59 47.65
CA ASN A 949 -31.34 -53.11 46.44
C ASN A 949 -29.82 -53.38 46.42
N GLY A 950 -29.29 -54.13 47.40
CA GLY A 950 -27.87 -54.47 47.48
C GLY A 950 -26.98 -53.34 47.97
N ARG A 951 -27.55 -52.28 48.55
CA ARG A 951 -26.81 -51.18 49.17
C ARG A 951 -26.76 -51.31 50.69
N ALA A 952 -25.66 -50.86 51.28
CA ALA A 952 -25.47 -50.76 52.72
C ALA A 952 -24.85 -49.39 53.00
N SER A 953 -25.31 -48.68 54.03
CA SER A 953 -24.73 -47.38 54.39
C SER A 953 -24.58 -47.25 55.89
N TYR A 954 -23.57 -46.50 56.32
CA TYR A 954 -23.29 -46.24 57.73
C TYR A 954 -22.73 -44.84 57.92
N HIS A 955 -23.44 -44.01 58.68
CA HIS A 955 -23.01 -42.66 59.01
C HIS A 955 -21.95 -42.70 60.12
N LEU A 956 -20.81 -42.03 59.89
CA LEU A 956 -19.74 -41.90 60.88
C LEU A 956 -20.01 -40.65 61.72
N ASP A 957 -20.41 -40.87 62.97
CA ASP A 957 -20.61 -39.80 63.95
C ASP A 957 -19.32 -39.58 64.75
N PHE A 958 -18.57 -38.53 64.39
CA PHE A 958 -17.31 -38.16 65.01
C PHE A 958 -17.50 -37.60 66.43
N THR A 959 -18.72 -37.18 66.81
CA THR A 959 -19.01 -36.73 68.17
C THR A 959 -19.23 -37.87 69.16
N GLN A 960 -19.41 -39.11 68.66
CA GLN A 960 -19.53 -40.33 69.45
C GLN A 960 -18.64 -41.43 68.86
N PRO A 961 -17.30 -41.33 69.03
CA PRO A 961 -16.38 -42.27 68.42
C PRO A 961 -16.69 -43.72 68.85
N PRO A 962 -16.51 -44.73 67.97
CA PRO A 962 -16.91 -46.10 68.24
C PRO A 962 -16.36 -46.60 69.58
N SER A 963 -17.24 -47.03 70.50
CA SER A 963 -16.86 -47.36 71.88
C SER A 963 -15.70 -48.38 71.96
N ASN A 964 -14.64 -48.02 72.70
CA ASN A 964 -13.32 -48.69 72.81
C ASN A 964 -12.28 -48.39 71.72
N ALA A 965 -12.34 -47.23 71.05
CA ALA A 965 -11.43 -46.91 69.94
C ALA A 965 -9.94 -46.80 70.29
N GLY A 966 -9.51 -46.49 71.53
CA GLY A 966 -8.07 -46.37 71.82
C GLY A 966 -7.30 -45.55 70.75
N PRO A 967 -6.17 -46.01 70.19
CA PRO A 967 -5.44 -45.33 69.10
C PRO A 967 -6.12 -45.38 67.70
N GLY A 968 -7.44 -45.52 67.64
CA GLY A 968 -8.25 -45.57 66.41
C GLY A 968 -9.30 -44.47 66.31
N GLU A 969 -9.17 -43.41 67.10
CA GLU A 969 -9.95 -42.17 66.94
C GLU A 969 -9.50 -41.46 65.67
N ILE A 970 -10.47 -40.97 64.89
CA ILE A 970 -10.20 -40.24 63.64
C ILE A 970 -10.06 -38.77 64.01
N ALA A 971 -8.86 -38.20 63.88
CA ALA A 971 -8.56 -36.80 64.20
C ALA A 971 -8.41 -35.95 62.92
N PRO A 972 -8.47 -34.61 63.03
CA PRO A 972 -8.24 -33.73 61.90
C PRO A 972 -6.88 -33.99 61.26
N MET A 973 -6.88 -34.01 59.95
CA MET A 973 -5.79 -34.34 59.03
C MET A 973 -5.31 -35.80 59.08
N ASP A 974 -5.99 -36.70 59.79
CA ASP A 974 -5.67 -38.13 59.71
C ASP A 974 -6.20 -38.75 58.41
N THR A 975 -5.38 -39.59 57.80
CA THR A 975 -5.79 -40.47 56.70
C THR A 975 -6.11 -41.88 57.21
N TRP A 976 -7.33 -42.35 56.94
CA TRP A 976 -7.80 -43.70 57.29
C TRP A 976 -8.35 -44.45 56.08
N ASN A 977 -8.18 -45.77 56.11
CA ASN A 977 -8.55 -46.66 55.02
C ASN A 977 -9.73 -47.56 55.42
N PHE A 978 -10.82 -47.56 54.65
CA PHE A 978 -12.09 -48.25 54.92
C PHE A 978 -12.34 -49.38 53.93
N GLN A 979 -13.05 -50.43 54.38
CA GLN A 979 -13.51 -51.53 53.53
C GLN A 979 -14.80 -52.15 54.09
N PHE A 980 -15.60 -52.76 53.21
CA PHE A 980 -16.85 -53.43 53.58
C PHE A 980 -16.71 -54.96 53.45
N TRP A 981 -16.98 -55.66 54.54
CA TRP A 981 -17.14 -57.11 54.57
C TRP A 981 -18.61 -57.47 54.46
N TYR A 982 -18.95 -58.49 53.68
CA TYR A 982 -20.33 -58.96 53.59
C TYR A 982 -20.45 -60.47 53.44
N ARG A 983 -21.56 -61.01 53.94
CA ARG A 983 -21.88 -62.42 53.80
C ARG A 983 -22.43 -62.71 52.40
N ASP A 984 -21.97 -63.79 51.78
CA ASP A 984 -22.35 -64.18 50.43
C ASP A 984 -22.45 -65.71 50.28
N PRO A 985 -23.49 -66.33 50.86
CA PRO A 985 -23.62 -67.79 50.84
C PRO A 985 -24.04 -68.35 49.47
N ALA A 986 -24.44 -67.47 48.54
CA ALA A 986 -24.98 -67.83 47.24
C ALA A 986 -23.96 -67.64 46.10
N ASN A 987 -22.72 -67.28 46.40
CA ASN A 987 -21.68 -67.10 45.39
C ASN A 987 -21.38 -68.44 44.70
N PRO A 988 -21.69 -68.62 43.41
CA PRO A 988 -21.47 -69.89 42.72
C PRO A 988 -19.98 -70.25 42.59
N ASN A 989 -19.09 -69.27 42.75
CA ASN A 989 -17.64 -69.42 42.67
C ASN A 989 -16.95 -69.29 44.04
N GLY A 990 -17.70 -69.07 45.13
CA GLY A 990 -17.17 -68.85 46.48
C GLY A 990 -17.04 -70.14 47.30
N LEU A 991 -15.95 -70.27 48.05
CA LEU A 991 -15.67 -71.38 48.95
C LEU A 991 -15.94 -71.04 50.43
N PHE A 992 -15.92 -69.76 50.80
CA PHE A 992 -15.95 -69.31 52.19
C PHE A 992 -17.28 -68.68 52.61
N GLY A 993 -18.14 -68.33 51.65
CA GLY A 993 -19.50 -67.84 51.91
C GLY A 993 -19.56 -66.38 52.37
N PHE A 994 -18.48 -65.63 52.14
CA PHE A 994 -18.36 -64.20 52.38
C PHE A 994 -17.30 -63.59 51.48
N ASN A 995 -17.46 -62.31 51.17
CA ASN A 995 -16.59 -61.57 50.27
C ASN A 995 -16.38 -60.12 50.78
N LEU A 996 -15.51 -59.34 50.13
CA LEU A 996 -15.14 -57.97 50.50
C LEU A 996 -15.26 -57.02 49.30
N SER A 997 -15.52 -55.75 49.60
CA SER A 997 -15.47 -54.68 48.61
C SER A 997 -14.03 -54.30 48.23
N ASN A 998 -13.84 -53.30 47.38
CA ASN A 998 -12.58 -52.55 47.29
C ASN A 998 -12.34 -51.75 48.59
N GLY A 999 -11.21 -51.04 48.67
CA GLY A 999 -10.89 -50.11 49.75
C GLY A 999 -11.22 -48.67 49.40
N LEU A 1000 -11.38 -47.82 50.42
CA LEU A 1000 -11.58 -46.38 50.32
C LEU A 1000 -10.63 -45.67 51.27
N GLU A 1001 -9.74 -44.83 50.76
CA GLU A 1001 -8.86 -43.97 51.55
C GLU A 1001 -9.53 -42.60 51.74
N VAL A 1002 -9.50 -42.11 52.98
CA VAL A 1002 -10.12 -40.84 53.35
C VAL A 1002 -9.17 -40.09 54.26
N THR A 1003 -8.81 -38.87 53.88
CA THR A 1003 -8.20 -37.90 54.79
C THR A 1003 -9.32 -37.05 55.38
N PHE A 1004 -9.36 -36.93 56.70
CA PHE A 1004 -10.41 -36.18 57.38
C PHE A 1004 -9.95 -34.77 57.70
N CYS A 1005 -10.64 -33.76 57.18
CA CYS A 1005 -10.34 -32.36 57.45
C CYS A 1005 -10.95 -31.91 58.79
N PRO A 1006 -10.49 -30.78 59.37
CA PRO A 1006 -11.02 -30.21 60.60
C PRO A 1006 -12.55 -30.11 60.71
#